data_AF-A0AAN4USJ2-F1
#
_entry.id   AF-A0AAN4USJ2-F1
#
_cell.length_a   1.000
_cell.length_b   1.000
_cell.length_c   1.000
_cell.angle_alpha   90.00
_cell.angle_beta   90.00
_cell.angle_gamma   90.00
#
_symmetry.space_group_name_H-M   'P 1'
#
loop_
_entity.id
_entity.type
_entity.pdbx_description
1 polymer ?
#
loop_
_entity_poly.entity_id
_entity_poly.type
_entity_poly.pdbx_seq_one_letter_code
_entity_poly.pdbx_strand_id
1 'polypeptide(L)'
;MEPEARTMRPETGGPHRSALLALYLGFSRLAPPLFRRAQRRRLAQGKEDPARAAERWGHAAGPRPEGPLIWFHAASVGESLSLLGLVDALHGARPDLRVLVTTGTVTSAALMEDRLPAFASHAFAPYDTPGAIRRFLDHWRPDVAIWAESELWPRMVHDTHARGIPMLLINARLSEASAKGWARARGLARAMLGRFDAILAQDDQTARRLTALGAPAARVRVTGTLKEDAAAPDCDPAELARLQALLGARPRWLAASTHPGEEEVAAKAHRAFPDHLLILAPRHPERGAALAAELRAAGWTVAQRAAGEDPGPETRIYLADTLGEMGLWFRLAPISFVGGSLTEVGGHNPYEPAALHSAILHGPHVANFAPIYARLAAADGALEVRDAESLAQALAALSSAGAAQAQAERARDAATEAAGATRTALETILSALDRPGPAEVLVTNLHRRFTGVSATAAAVTARHARQGRAVAPVGQPLPGCPEPMPARAALALSRRPPPGRRFRIWHVRRDPEMALAILARDLLRLPIRTVFTSAAIRRHSALPRWMISRMDAVIATTERAASFVPNTTAIVPHGVDTARFAPASDRAAAWAALGHGGTRGIATVGRIRPEKGTDTFVAAMIRLLPEMPGTTALVIGAAKPRDQPFLDRLKTQVAAAGLSDRILFVGEIPADRMPKTMRALSLLIATPRYEGYGMTPLEAMAAAVPCVLTETGNFEAFIGNADAGRMVPFGDAEAAAEAARALLATGPAAGAAARTRAETLFSLDREADAIWKVYETLWSAPEHP
;
A
#
# COMPACT_ATOMS: atom_id res chain seq x y z
N MET A 1 -5.15 45.82 -1.46
CA MET A 1 -5.90 44.90 -0.59
C MET A 1 -6.33 43.73 -1.45
N GLU A 2 -5.54 42.67 -1.44
CA GLU A 2 -5.85 41.38 -2.06
C GLU A 2 -6.02 40.35 -0.93
N PRO A 3 -7.00 39.43 -1.00
CA PRO A 3 -7.31 38.55 0.10
C PRO A 3 -6.27 37.42 0.22
N GLU A 4 -5.87 37.15 1.45
CA GLU A 4 -4.92 36.11 1.86
C GLU A 4 -5.28 34.74 1.30
N ALA A 5 -4.38 34.17 0.50
CA ALA A 5 -4.40 32.76 0.15
C ALA A 5 -4.14 31.91 1.41
N ARG A 6 -5.22 31.40 2.01
CA ARG A 6 -5.14 30.31 2.99
C ARG A 6 -4.46 29.11 2.34
N THR A 7 -3.18 28.92 2.63
CA THR A 7 -2.47 27.66 2.39
C THR A 7 -3.26 26.51 3.04
N MET A 8 -3.88 25.68 2.22
CA MET A 8 -4.46 24.41 2.67
C MET A 8 -3.35 23.56 3.27
N ARG A 9 -3.47 23.26 4.57
CA ARG A 9 -2.64 22.23 5.22
C ARG A 9 -3.01 20.88 4.59
N PRO A 10 -2.05 20.04 4.19
CA PRO A 10 -2.34 18.65 3.87
C PRO A 10 -2.81 17.98 5.17
N GLU A 11 -4.01 17.39 5.15
CA GLU A 11 -4.56 16.64 6.29
C GLU A 11 -3.66 15.43 6.58
N THR A 12 -2.91 15.51 7.68
CA THR A 12 -2.06 14.43 8.19
C THR A 12 -2.95 13.25 8.62
N GLY A 13 -3.00 12.20 7.81
CA GLY A 13 -3.88 11.05 7.96
C GLY A 13 -3.52 10.11 9.11
N GLY A 14 -3.89 10.48 10.35
CA GLY A 14 -4.16 9.51 11.40
C GLY A 14 -5.65 9.14 11.41
N PRO A 15 -6.07 7.94 11.86
CA PRO A 15 -7.49 7.58 11.90
C PRO A 15 -8.26 8.60 12.76
N HIS A 16 -9.32 9.18 12.18
CA HIS A 16 -10.13 10.20 12.84
C HIS A 16 -10.71 9.69 14.17
N ARG A 17 -10.65 10.54 15.20
CA ARG A 17 -11.29 10.26 16.49
C ARG A 17 -12.81 10.32 16.31
N SER A 18 -13.51 9.25 16.67
CA SER A 18 -14.98 9.16 16.61
C SER A 18 -15.52 8.70 17.96
N ALA A 19 -16.38 9.52 18.56
CA ALA A 19 -17.05 9.17 19.83
C ALA A 19 -17.98 7.97 19.65
N LEU A 20 -18.69 7.89 18.53
CA LEU A 20 -19.56 6.75 18.20
C LEU A 20 -18.77 5.46 18.07
N LEU A 21 -17.58 5.51 17.46
CA LEU A 21 -16.69 4.35 17.43
C LEU A 21 -16.26 3.96 18.85
N ALA A 22 -15.83 4.91 19.68
CA ALA A 22 -15.43 4.61 21.06
C ALA A 22 -16.58 3.99 21.87
N LEU A 23 -17.80 4.49 21.73
CA LEU A 23 -19.02 3.94 22.34
C LEU A 23 -19.29 2.52 21.83
N TYR A 24 -19.23 2.28 20.52
CA TYR A 24 -19.39 0.94 19.96
C TYR A 24 -18.35 -0.04 20.51
N LEU A 25 -17.06 0.37 20.54
CA LEU A 25 -16.00 -0.47 21.08
C LEU A 25 -16.20 -0.75 22.58
N GLY A 26 -16.75 0.21 23.34
CA GLY A 26 -17.20 -0.01 24.71
C GLY A 26 -18.33 -1.04 24.82
N PHE A 27 -19.39 -0.87 24.03
CA PHE A 27 -20.52 -1.80 23.95
C PHE A 27 -20.08 -3.22 23.57
N SER A 28 -19.23 -3.37 22.56
CA SER A 28 -18.73 -4.67 22.09
C SER A 28 -18.00 -5.48 23.17
N ARG A 29 -17.44 -4.83 24.19
CA ARG A 29 -16.83 -5.50 25.36
C ARG A 29 -17.87 -6.13 26.28
N LEU A 30 -19.06 -5.53 26.37
CA LEU A 30 -20.17 -5.97 27.21
C LEU A 30 -21.16 -6.89 26.47
N ALA A 31 -21.10 -6.93 25.14
CA ALA A 31 -21.98 -7.74 24.30
C ALA A 31 -21.79 -9.28 24.32
N PRO A 32 -20.69 -9.92 24.82
CA PRO A 32 -20.54 -11.38 24.73
C PRO A 32 -21.72 -12.22 25.28
N PRO A 33 -22.37 -11.89 26.40
CA PRO A 33 -23.54 -12.64 26.86
C PRO A 33 -24.72 -12.61 25.88
N LEU A 34 -24.92 -11.48 25.19
CA LEU A 34 -25.96 -11.32 24.16
C LEU A 34 -25.66 -12.21 22.94
N PHE A 35 -24.42 -12.21 22.47
CA PHE A 35 -23.98 -13.09 21.38
C PHE A 35 -24.09 -14.58 21.74
N ARG A 36 -23.78 -14.99 22.98
CA ARG A 36 -24.02 -16.38 23.44
C ARG A 36 -25.49 -16.76 23.41
N ARG A 37 -26.38 -15.87 23.86
CA ARG A 37 -27.83 -16.10 23.81
C ARG A 37 -28.35 -16.17 22.37
N ALA A 38 -27.86 -15.30 21.50
CA ALA A 38 -28.19 -15.31 20.08
C ALA A 38 -27.71 -16.61 19.40
N GLN A 39 -26.48 -17.05 19.66
CA GLN A 39 -25.95 -18.30 19.13
C GLN A 39 -26.77 -19.52 19.56
N ARG A 40 -27.15 -19.62 20.84
CA ARG A 40 -28.00 -20.71 21.34
C ARG A 40 -29.34 -20.77 20.60
N ARG A 41 -29.97 -19.62 20.36
CA ARG A 41 -31.21 -19.53 19.58
C ARG A 41 -31.01 -19.94 18.12
N ARG A 42 -29.92 -19.49 17.49
CA ARG A 42 -29.62 -19.83 16.09
C ARG A 42 -29.27 -21.31 15.90
N LEU A 43 -28.55 -21.91 16.85
CA LEU A 43 -28.31 -23.37 16.91
C LEU A 43 -29.63 -24.15 16.99
N ALA A 44 -30.56 -23.72 17.86
CA ALA A 44 -31.88 -24.34 17.96
C ALA A 44 -32.73 -24.20 16.68
N GLN A 45 -32.40 -23.25 15.81
CA GLN A 45 -33.08 -23.01 14.53
C GLN A 45 -32.35 -23.60 13.32
N GLY A 46 -31.26 -24.36 13.52
CA GLY A 46 -30.43 -24.90 12.42
C GLY A 46 -29.68 -23.82 11.62
N LYS A 47 -29.55 -22.60 12.15
CA LYS A 47 -28.87 -21.45 11.51
C LYS A 47 -27.39 -21.32 11.91
N GLU A 48 -26.86 -22.33 12.57
CA GLU A 48 -25.46 -22.49 12.98
C GLU A 48 -25.05 -23.95 12.84
N ASP A 49 -23.78 -24.17 12.52
CA ASP A 49 -23.17 -25.49 12.59
C ASP A 49 -22.73 -25.79 14.04
N PRO A 50 -23.28 -26.82 14.71
CA PRO A 50 -22.90 -27.17 16.08
C PRO A 50 -21.43 -27.57 16.23
N ALA A 51 -20.83 -28.25 15.25
CA ALA A 51 -19.45 -28.72 15.31
C ALA A 51 -18.46 -27.55 15.19
N ARG A 52 -18.85 -26.51 14.44
CA ARG A 52 -18.00 -25.34 14.13
C ARG A 52 -18.38 -24.08 14.93
N ALA A 53 -19.32 -24.17 15.86
CA ALA A 53 -19.84 -23.04 16.63
C ALA A 53 -18.76 -22.26 17.42
N ALA A 54 -17.65 -22.91 17.77
CA ALA A 54 -16.51 -22.29 18.46
C ALA A 54 -15.74 -21.29 17.58
N GLU A 55 -15.78 -21.43 16.26
CA GLU A 55 -15.11 -20.53 15.31
C GLU A 55 -15.61 -19.10 15.43
N ARG A 56 -16.91 -18.89 15.70
CA ARG A 56 -17.48 -17.57 15.97
C ARG A 56 -16.91 -16.87 17.19
N TRP A 57 -16.32 -17.64 18.11
CA TRP A 57 -15.61 -17.12 19.25
C TRP A 57 -14.11 -17.00 18.99
N GLY A 58 -13.66 -17.10 17.74
CA GLY A 58 -12.25 -17.00 17.34
C GLY A 58 -11.42 -18.24 17.68
N HIS A 59 -12.04 -19.39 17.95
CA HIS A 59 -11.34 -20.66 18.11
C HIS A 59 -11.30 -21.39 16.77
N ALA A 60 -10.16 -21.34 16.09
CA ALA A 60 -9.98 -22.03 14.82
C ALA A 60 -9.95 -23.57 15.01
N ALA A 61 -10.46 -24.30 14.02
CA ALA A 61 -10.55 -25.76 14.05
C ALA A 61 -9.21 -26.48 13.74
N GLY A 62 -8.23 -25.77 13.15
CA GLY A 62 -6.93 -26.34 12.74
C GLY A 62 -5.78 -25.34 12.86
N PRO A 63 -4.53 -25.73 12.53
CA PRO A 63 -3.39 -24.83 12.54
C PRO A 63 -3.44 -23.79 11.40
N ARG A 64 -2.84 -22.62 11.61
CA ARG A 64 -2.63 -21.63 10.54
C ARG A 64 -1.71 -22.27 9.47
N PRO A 65 -2.09 -22.23 8.18
CA PRO A 65 -1.21 -22.63 7.07
C PRO A 65 0.12 -21.86 7.06
N GLU A 66 1.17 -22.54 6.61
CA GLU A 66 2.47 -21.91 6.34
C GLU A 66 2.43 -21.07 5.06
N GLY A 67 3.17 -19.96 5.07
CA GLY A 67 3.23 -18.99 3.97
C GLY A 67 2.41 -17.71 4.22
N PRO A 68 2.45 -16.76 3.27
CA PRO A 68 1.65 -15.54 3.33
C PRO A 68 0.17 -15.87 3.22
N LEU A 69 -0.64 -15.30 4.12
CA LEU A 69 -2.06 -15.58 4.23
C LEU A 69 -2.91 -14.34 3.89
N ILE A 70 -3.72 -14.44 2.86
CA ILE A 70 -4.76 -13.45 2.55
C ILE A 70 -6.05 -13.85 3.27
N TRP A 71 -6.62 -12.92 4.03
CA TRP A 71 -7.94 -13.09 4.63
C TRP A 71 -9.00 -12.31 3.85
N PHE A 72 -9.94 -13.03 3.24
CA PHE A 72 -11.17 -12.47 2.67
C PHE A 72 -12.33 -12.59 3.65
N HIS A 73 -13.05 -11.49 3.87
CA HIS A 73 -14.31 -11.45 4.59
C HIS A 73 -15.45 -11.21 3.61
N ALA A 74 -16.30 -12.23 3.43
CA ALA A 74 -17.46 -12.24 2.54
C ALA A 74 -18.66 -12.79 3.31
N ALA A 75 -19.54 -11.93 3.77
CA ALA A 75 -20.61 -12.30 4.69
C ALA A 75 -21.74 -13.11 4.04
N SER A 76 -21.96 -12.94 2.73
CA SER A 76 -23.05 -13.57 1.98
C SER A 76 -22.57 -14.58 0.93
N VAL A 77 -23.51 -15.39 0.42
CA VAL A 77 -23.28 -16.35 -0.68
C VAL A 77 -22.81 -15.65 -1.95
N GLY A 78 -23.49 -14.56 -2.35
CA GLY A 78 -23.16 -13.83 -3.57
C GLY A 78 -21.79 -13.15 -3.53
N GLU A 79 -21.42 -12.61 -2.36
CA GLU A 79 -20.08 -12.04 -2.14
C GLU A 79 -19.01 -13.13 -2.24
N SER A 80 -19.23 -14.28 -1.60
CA SER A 80 -18.27 -15.38 -1.56
C SER A 80 -18.01 -15.97 -2.94
N LEU A 81 -19.07 -16.14 -3.75
CA LEU A 81 -18.95 -16.61 -5.13
C LEU A 81 -18.15 -15.65 -6.02
N SER A 82 -18.34 -14.33 -5.84
CA SER A 82 -17.62 -13.32 -6.62
C SER A 82 -16.11 -13.30 -6.37
N LEU A 83 -15.65 -13.93 -5.28
CA LEU A 83 -14.23 -14.00 -4.94
C LEU A 83 -13.51 -15.19 -5.56
N LEU A 84 -14.20 -16.26 -5.97
CA LEU A 84 -13.56 -17.50 -6.41
C LEU A 84 -12.61 -17.27 -7.59
N GLY A 85 -13.05 -16.56 -8.63
CA GLY A 85 -12.19 -16.23 -9.78
C GLY A 85 -10.97 -15.37 -9.41
N LEU A 86 -11.10 -14.48 -8.41
CA LEU A 86 -9.99 -13.70 -7.90
C LEU A 86 -9.01 -14.56 -7.06
N VAL A 87 -9.53 -15.53 -6.30
CA VAL A 87 -8.72 -16.50 -5.53
C VAL A 87 -7.88 -17.37 -6.47
N ASP A 88 -8.45 -17.84 -7.58
CA ASP A 88 -7.72 -18.62 -8.59
C ASP A 88 -6.66 -17.77 -9.30
N ALA A 89 -7.00 -16.53 -9.67
CA ALA A 89 -6.05 -15.60 -10.28
C ALA A 89 -4.87 -15.26 -9.35
N LEU A 90 -5.12 -15.13 -8.04
CA LEU A 90 -4.08 -14.92 -7.03
C LEU A 90 -3.11 -16.10 -6.96
N HIS A 91 -3.63 -17.33 -6.97
CA HIS A 91 -2.79 -18.53 -6.94
C HIS A 91 -1.95 -18.68 -8.21
N GLY A 92 -2.54 -18.38 -9.37
CA GLY A 92 -1.81 -18.36 -10.64
C GLY A 92 -0.65 -17.36 -10.66
N ALA A 93 -0.82 -16.20 -10.01
CA ALA A 93 0.23 -15.18 -9.93
C ALA A 93 1.30 -15.49 -8.86
N ARG A 94 0.90 -16.06 -7.72
CA ARG A 94 1.77 -16.36 -6.56
C ARG A 94 1.35 -17.69 -5.91
N PRO A 95 1.96 -18.82 -6.33
CA PRO A 95 1.59 -20.14 -5.84
C PRO A 95 1.86 -20.39 -4.35
N ASP A 96 2.69 -19.56 -3.70
CA ASP A 96 3.02 -19.63 -2.27
C ASP A 96 1.89 -19.12 -1.35
N LEU A 97 0.89 -18.43 -1.92
CA LEU A 97 -0.18 -17.80 -1.15
C LEU A 97 -1.16 -18.83 -0.59
N ARG A 98 -1.61 -18.54 0.64
CA ARG A 98 -2.73 -19.22 1.29
C ARG A 98 -3.90 -18.26 1.41
N VAL A 99 -5.10 -18.82 1.35
CA VAL A 99 -6.34 -18.04 1.42
C VAL A 99 -7.21 -18.51 2.59
N LEU A 100 -7.72 -17.56 3.36
CA LEU A 100 -8.77 -17.77 4.35
C LEU A 100 -10.00 -16.97 3.93
N VAL A 101 -11.13 -17.64 3.71
CA VAL A 101 -12.42 -16.99 3.48
C VAL A 101 -13.28 -17.11 4.72
N THR A 102 -13.84 -15.98 5.19
CA THR A 102 -14.81 -15.99 6.30
C THR A 102 -16.20 -15.57 5.88
N THR A 103 -17.20 -16.39 6.27
CA THR A 103 -18.62 -16.15 5.95
C THR A 103 -19.51 -16.17 7.19
N GLY A 104 -20.74 -15.67 7.05
CA GLY A 104 -21.70 -15.50 8.15
C GLY A 104 -22.77 -16.58 8.26
N THR A 105 -23.01 -17.40 7.23
CA THR A 105 -24.17 -18.31 7.15
C THR A 105 -23.77 -19.75 6.87
N VAL A 106 -24.59 -20.70 7.32
CA VAL A 106 -24.37 -22.15 7.07
C VAL A 106 -24.44 -22.49 5.57
N THR A 107 -25.29 -21.79 4.82
CA THR A 107 -25.41 -21.96 3.36
C THR A 107 -24.13 -21.51 2.64
N SER A 108 -23.57 -20.36 3.03
CA SER A 108 -22.28 -19.90 2.51
C SER A 108 -21.16 -20.87 2.88
N ALA A 109 -21.16 -21.40 4.10
CA ALA A 109 -20.15 -22.35 4.56
C ALA A 109 -20.16 -23.66 3.74
N ALA A 110 -21.32 -24.28 3.55
CA ALA A 110 -21.47 -25.49 2.73
C ALA A 110 -21.01 -25.26 1.29
N LEU A 111 -21.35 -24.12 0.71
CA LEU A 111 -20.91 -23.76 -0.63
C LEU A 111 -19.39 -23.56 -0.71
N MET A 112 -18.78 -22.92 0.30
CA MET A 112 -17.33 -22.73 0.35
C MET A 112 -16.57 -24.05 0.56
N GLU A 113 -17.12 -25.01 1.30
CA GLU A 113 -16.52 -26.34 1.43
C GLU A 113 -16.47 -27.09 0.11
N ASP A 114 -17.48 -26.93 -0.74
CA ASP A 114 -17.55 -27.56 -2.07
C ASP A 114 -16.69 -26.85 -3.12
N ARG A 115 -16.61 -25.52 -3.06
CA ARG A 115 -16.07 -24.70 -4.17
C ARG A 115 -14.67 -24.13 -3.93
N LEU A 116 -14.16 -24.12 -2.69
CA LEU A 116 -12.82 -23.59 -2.44
C LEU A 116 -11.73 -24.55 -2.90
N PRO A 117 -10.68 -24.06 -3.57
CA PRO A 117 -9.55 -24.89 -3.96
C PRO A 117 -8.72 -25.30 -2.72
N ALA A 118 -7.90 -26.34 -2.86
CA ALA A 118 -7.15 -26.94 -1.75
C ALA A 118 -6.18 -25.98 -1.01
N PHE A 119 -5.76 -24.87 -1.63
CA PHE A 119 -4.91 -23.85 -1.00
C PHE A 119 -5.70 -22.79 -0.22
N ALA A 120 -7.03 -22.83 -0.29
CA ALA A 120 -7.95 -21.96 0.42
C ALA A 120 -8.68 -22.73 1.52
N SER A 121 -9.06 -22.03 2.58
CA SER A 121 -9.79 -22.59 3.72
C SER A 121 -10.95 -21.69 4.12
N HIS A 122 -11.99 -22.28 4.70
CA HIS A 122 -13.17 -21.57 5.18
C HIS A 122 -13.23 -21.57 6.71
N ALA A 123 -13.58 -20.42 7.32
CA ALA A 123 -13.95 -20.32 8.72
C ALA A 123 -15.17 -19.41 8.93
N PHE A 124 -15.99 -19.66 9.95
CA PHE A 124 -17.05 -18.72 10.30
C PHE A 124 -16.48 -17.39 10.79
N ALA A 125 -17.08 -16.29 10.34
CA ALA A 125 -16.70 -14.96 10.79
C ALA A 125 -16.88 -14.85 12.32
N PRO A 126 -15.84 -14.38 13.05
CA PRO A 126 -15.93 -14.21 14.49
C PRO A 126 -16.94 -13.11 14.87
N TYR A 127 -17.61 -13.29 16.01
CA TYR A 127 -18.45 -12.23 16.57
C TYR A 127 -17.62 -10.98 16.85
N ASP A 128 -18.23 -9.80 16.65
CA ASP A 128 -17.56 -8.50 16.77
C ASP A 128 -17.34 -8.09 18.23
N THR A 129 -16.59 -8.93 18.96
CA THR A 129 -16.25 -8.81 20.37
C THR A 129 -14.74 -8.86 20.54
N PRO A 130 -14.17 -8.17 21.54
CA PRO A 130 -12.72 -8.10 21.73
C PRO A 130 -12.07 -9.46 22.01
N GLY A 131 -12.81 -10.42 22.59
CA GLY A 131 -12.30 -11.76 22.85
C GLY A 131 -12.17 -12.57 21.56
N ALA A 132 -13.23 -12.60 20.76
CA ALA A 132 -13.29 -13.40 19.54
C ALA A 132 -12.37 -12.85 18.44
N ILE A 133 -12.46 -11.55 18.14
CA ILE A 133 -11.61 -10.90 17.12
C ILE A 133 -10.13 -11.02 17.46
N ARG A 134 -9.77 -10.87 18.76
CA ARG A 134 -8.38 -11.02 19.19
C ARG A 134 -7.86 -12.43 18.94
N ARG A 135 -8.57 -13.46 19.38
CA ARG A 135 -8.17 -14.86 19.17
C ARG A 135 -8.06 -15.21 17.69
N PHE A 136 -9.04 -14.79 16.89
CA PHE A 136 -9.05 -14.99 15.45
C PHE A 136 -7.77 -14.41 14.81
N LEU A 137 -7.48 -13.13 15.06
CA LEU A 137 -6.33 -12.45 14.46
C LEU A 137 -4.98 -12.91 15.07
N ASP A 138 -4.94 -13.33 16.33
CA ASP A 138 -3.73 -13.90 16.95
C ASP A 138 -3.40 -15.30 16.42
N HIS A 139 -4.42 -16.08 16.02
CA HIS A 139 -4.24 -17.38 15.40
C HIS A 139 -3.86 -17.24 13.91
N TRP A 140 -4.74 -16.61 13.11
CA TRP A 140 -4.59 -16.55 11.66
C TRP A 140 -3.50 -15.59 11.21
N ARG A 141 -3.26 -14.48 11.93
CA ARG A 141 -2.18 -13.50 11.67
C ARG A 141 -2.09 -13.04 10.19
N PRO A 142 -3.19 -12.69 9.50
CA PRO A 142 -3.18 -12.49 8.05
C PRO A 142 -2.22 -11.38 7.62
N ASP A 143 -1.63 -11.56 6.45
CA ASP A 143 -0.66 -10.64 5.85
C ASP A 143 -1.38 -9.50 5.10
N VAL A 144 -2.58 -9.77 4.56
CA VAL A 144 -3.53 -8.77 4.05
C VAL A 144 -4.96 -9.18 4.43
N ALA A 145 -5.80 -8.21 4.78
CA ALA A 145 -7.21 -8.42 5.08
C ALA A 145 -8.11 -7.68 4.07
N ILE A 146 -9.12 -8.35 3.56
CA ILE A 146 -9.94 -7.89 2.45
C ILE A 146 -11.41 -8.01 2.82
N TRP A 147 -12.16 -6.93 2.68
CA TRP A 147 -13.61 -6.91 2.79
C TRP A 147 -14.22 -6.92 1.40
N ALA A 148 -15.14 -7.84 1.14
CA ALA A 148 -15.96 -7.82 -0.06
C ALA A 148 -17.26 -7.05 0.21
N GLU A 149 -17.62 -6.14 -0.69
CA GLU A 149 -18.86 -5.36 -0.66
C GLU A 149 -19.05 -4.46 0.58
N SER A 150 -19.90 -4.83 1.56
CA SER A 150 -20.50 -3.85 2.50
C SER A 150 -20.49 -4.19 4.00
N GLU A 151 -19.88 -5.30 4.44
CA GLU A 151 -20.01 -5.76 5.85
C GLU A 151 -18.91 -5.24 6.78
N LEU A 152 -19.07 -3.97 7.19
CA LEU A 152 -18.09 -3.21 7.97
C LEU A 152 -18.36 -3.26 9.48
N TRP A 153 -17.95 -4.34 10.14
CA TRP A 153 -18.03 -4.48 11.60
C TRP A 153 -16.97 -3.63 12.35
N PRO A 154 -17.37 -2.69 13.22
CA PRO A 154 -16.45 -1.69 13.76
C PRO A 154 -15.29 -2.22 14.60
N ARG A 155 -15.48 -3.26 15.41
CA ARG A 155 -14.37 -3.81 16.21
C ARG A 155 -13.42 -4.62 15.33
N MET A 156 -13.93 -5.40 14.40
CA MET A 156 -13.15 -6.19 13.44
C MET A 156 -12.24 -5.31 12.59
N VAL A 157 -12.78 -4.24 11.98
CA VAL A 157 -11.99 -3.26 11.22
C VAL A 157 -10.99 -2.55 12.13
N HIS A 158 -11.41 -2.13 13.33
CA HIS A 158 -10.53 -1.42 14.26
C HIS A 158 -9.35 -2.27 14.74
N ASP A 159 -9.58 -3.51 15.15
CA ASP A 159 -8.55 -4.40 15.69
C ASP A 159 -7.61 -4.94 14.61
N THR A 160 -8.10 -5.10 13.38
CA THR A 160 -7.26 -5.45 12.23
C THR A 160 -6.29 -4.32 11.93
N HIS A 161 -6.81 -3.09 11.78
CA HIS A 161 -5.99 -1.90 11.58
C HIS A 161 -5.02 -1.67 12.75
N ALA A 162 -5.44 -1.93 13.99
CA ALA A 162 -4.58 -1.77 15.17
C ALA A 162 -3.37 -2.73 15.19
N ARG A 163 -3.43 -3.84 14.44
CA ARG A 163 -2.29 -4.75 14.23
C ARG A 163 -1.39 -4.34 13.06
N GLY A 164 -1.74 -3.28 12.33
CA GLY A 164 -0.98 -2.82 11.16
C GLY A 164 -1.12 -3.76 9.96
N ILE A 165 -2.15 -4.60 9.92
CA ILE A 165 -2.47 -5.46 8.78
C ILE A 165 -3.03 -4.56 7.68
N PRO A 166 -2.49 -4.57 6.44
CA PRO A 166 -3.06 -3.87 5.30
C PRO A 166 -4.51 -4.29 5.06
N MET A 167 -5.39 -3.32 4.82
CA MET A 167 -6.83 -3.52 4.70
C MET A 167 -7.36 -3.00 3.36
N LEU A 168 -8.02 -3.85 2.59
CA LEU A 168 -8.63 -3.49 1.31
C LEU A 168 -10.15 -3.68 1.39
N LEU A 169 -10.90 -2.78 0.76
CA LEU A 169 -12.33 -2.95 0.52
C LEU A 169 -12.52 -3.11 -0.99
N ILE A 170 -12.91 -4.30 -1.44
CA ILE A 170 -13.02 -4.61 -2.86
C ILE A 170 -14.48 -4.83 -3.25
N ASN A 171 -14.76 -4.63 -4.54
CA ASN A 171 -16.12 -4.75 -5.09
C ASN A 171 -17.13 -3.92 -4.27
N ALA A 172 -16.71 -2.76 -3.75
CA ALA A 172 -17.45 -1.98 -2.79
C ALA A 172 -18.77 -1.51 -3.42
N ARG A 173 -19.87 -1.72 -2.71
CA ARG A 173 -21.21 -1.32 -3.11
C ARG A 173 -21.86 -0.50 -2.01
N LEU A 174 -22.56 0.57 -2.37
CA LEU A 174 -23.30 1.35 -1.38
C LEU A 174 -24.58 1.92 -2.00
N SER A 175 -25.72 1.34 -1.59
CA SER A 175 -27.04 1.83 -2.00
C SER A 175 -27.33 3.22 -1.42
N GLU A 176 -28.27 3.94 -2.03
CA GLU A 176 -28.66 5.28 -1.56
C GLU A 176 -29.22 5.25 -0.13
N ALA A 177 -30.06 4.25 0.18
CA ALA A 177 -30.63 4.07 1.51
C ALA A 177 -29.52 3.85 2.56
N SER A 178 -28.56 2.98 2.26
CA SER A 178 -27.40 2.73 3.14
C SER A 178 -26.53 3.98 3.29
N ALA A 179 -26.29 4.73 2.21
CA ALA A 179 -25.54 5.99 2.27
C ALA A 179 -26.22 7.02 3.18
N LYS A 180 -27.55 7.18 3.09
CA LYS A 180 -28.34 8.05 3.98
C LYS A 180 -28.25 7.59 5.44
N GLY A 181 -28.28 6.28 5.70
CA GLY A 181 -28.09 5.71 7.03
C GLY A 181 -26.72 6.03 7.62
N TRP A 182 -25.65 5.74 6.88
CA TRP A 182 -24.27 6.02 7.29
C TRP A 182 -23.98 7.53 7.43
N ALA A 183 -24.66 8.38 6.67
CA ALA A 183 -24.53 9.83 6.79
C ALA A 183 -24.96 10.35 8.18
N ARG A 184 -25.92 9.69 8.86
CA ARG A 184 -26.31 10.01 10.25
C ARG A 184 -25.18 9.73 11.25
N ALA A 185 -24.28 8.80 10.94
CA ALA A 185 -23.12 8.43 11.74
C ALA A 185 -21.81 8.74 11.02
N ARG A 186 -21.73 9.89 10.32
CA ARG A 186 -20.59 10.23 9.45
C ARG A 186 -19.23 10.17 10.14
N GLY A 187 -19.15 10.51 11.42
CA GLY A 187 -17.91 10.36 12.21
C GLY A 187 -17.46 8.91 12.35
N LEU A 188 -18.38 7.97 12.53
CA LEU A 188 -18.11 6.53 12.51
C LEU A 188 -17.74 6.07 11.09
N ALA A 189 -18.51 6.46 10.07
CA ALA A 189 -18.24 6.12 8.67
C ALA A 189 -16.82 6.53 8.26
N ARG A 190 -16.45 7.79 8.48
CA ARG A 190 -15.10 8.32 8.22
C ARG A 190 -14.02 7.57 8.99
N ALA A 191 -14.24 7.30 10.28
CA ALA A 191 -13.27 6.58 11.09
C ALA A 191 -13.05 5.15 10.57
N MET A 192 -14.10 4.50 10.07
CA MET A 192 -14.06 3.16 9.48
C MET A 192 -13.39 3.16 8.11
N LEU A 193 -13.91 3.94 7.17
CA LEU A 193 -13.43 4.00 5.78
C LEU A 193 -11.98 4.50 5.69
N GLY A 194 -11.57 5.41 6.57
CA GLY A 194 -10.17 5.90 6.63
C GLY A 194 -9.13 4.87 7.06
N ARG A 195 -9.54 3.66 7.51
CA ARG A 195 -8.64 2.56 7.87
C ARG A 195 -8.26 1.66 6.70
N PHE A 196 -8.98 1.76 5.57
CA PHE A 196 -8.65 1.01 4.38
C PHE A 196 -7.52 1.71 3.62
N ASP A 197 -6.59 0.89 3.12
CA ASP A 197 -5.47 1.29 2.29
C ASP A 197 -5.91 1.57 0.85
N ALA A 198 -6.89 0.81 0.36
CA ALA A 198 -7.57 1.05 -0.90
C ALA A 198 -9.04 0.60 -0.82
N ILE A 199 -9.89 1.30 -1.57
CA ILE A 199 -11.32 1.02 -1.71
C ILE A 199 -11.63 0.97 -3.21
N LEU A 200 -11.97 -0.22 -3.71
CA LEU A 200 -12.31 -0.48 -5.11
C LEU A 200 -13.83 -0.51 -5.26
N ALA A 201 -14.41 0.58 -5.75
CA ALA A 201 -15.85 0.76 -5.94
C ALA A 201 -16.31 0.19 -7.28
N GLN A 202 -17.52 -0.38 -7.30
CA GLN A 202 -18.11 -0.95 -8.52
C GLN A 202 -18.40 0.12 -9.58
N ASP A 203 -18.83 1.30 -9.17
CA ASP A 203 -19.26 2.37 -10.06
C ASP A 203 -18.95 3.77 -9.48
N ASP A 204 -19.07 4.78 -10.34
CA ASP A 204 -18.86 6.18 -9.98
C ASP A 204 -19.82 6.66 -8.88
N GLN A 205 -21.06 6.15 -8.88
CA GLN A 205 -22.06 6.57 -7.91
C GLN A 205 -21.67 6.13 -6.50
N THR A 206 -21.17 4.90 -6.37
CA THR A 206 -20.67 4.31 -5.14
C THR A 206 -19.40 5.01 -4.69
N ALA A 207 -18.45 5.29 -5.59
CA ALA A 207 -17.25 6.06 -5.27
C ALA A 207 -17.58 7.45 -4.69
N ARG A 208 -18.54 8.16 -5.31
CA ARG A 208 -19.03 9.46 -4.81
C ARG A 208 -19.67 9.34 -3.44
N ARG A 209 -20.53 8.33 -3.22
CA ARG A 209 -21.17 8.09 -1.92
C ARG A 209 -20.13 7.78 -0.82
N LEU A 210 -19.16 6.91 -1.08
CA LEU A 210 -18.10 6.57 -0.13
C LEU A 210 -17.22 7.77 0.22
N THR A 211 -16.83 8.56 -0.77
CA THR A 211 -16.08 9.81 -0.58
C THR A 211 -16.90 10.81 0.24
N ALA A 212 -18.20 10.94 -0.06
CA ALA A 212 -19.11 11.79 0.71
C ALA A 212 -19.27 11.32 2.17
N LEU A 213 -19.10 10.03 2.48
CA LEU A 213 -19.08 9.53 3.86
C LEU A 213 -17.76 9.75 4.60
N GLY A 214 -16.71 10.18 3.89
CA GLY A 214 -15.39 10.47 4.44
C GLY A 214 -14.31 9.42 4.15
N ALA A 215 -14.51 8.55 3.15
CA ALA A 215 -13.40 7.80 2.57
C ALA A 215 -12.37 8.78 1.97
N PRO A 216 -11.05 8.58 2.19
CA PRO A 216 -10.03 9.41 1.54
C PRO A 216 -10.10 9.25 0.03
N ALA A 217 -10.37 10.33 -0.71
CA ALA A 217 -10.56 10.29 -2.17
C ALA A 217 -9.37 9.65 -2.90
N ALA A 218 -8.14 9.92 -2.44
CA ALA A 218 -6.91 9.32 -2.99
C ALA A 218 -6.82 7.79 -2.84
N ARG A 219 -7.69 7.17 -2.04
CA ARG A 219 -7.74 5.72 -1.82
C ARG A 219 -8.97 5.06 -2.46
N VAL A 220 -9.88 5.84 -3.05
CA VAL A 220 -11.09 5.31 -3.71
C VAL A 220 -10.82 5.25 -5.22
N ARG A 221 -11.02 4.07 -5.81
CA ARG A 221 -10.89 3.85 -7.26
C ARG A 221 -12.14 3.15 -7.77
N VAL A 222 -12.62 3.52 -8.96
CA VAL A 222 -13.70 2.79 -9.64
C VAL A 222 -13.07 1.70 -10.49
N THR A 223 -13.51 0.45 -10.31
CA THR A 223 -12.90 -0.72 -10.96
C THR A 223 -13.87 -1.57 -11.76
N GLY A 224 -15.18 -1.33 -11.67
CA GLY A 224 -16.19 -2.28 -12.14
C GLY A 224 -16.48 -3.36 -11.10
N THR A 225 -17.31 -4.33 -11.47
CA THR A 225 -17.71 -5.42 -10.56
C THR A 225 -16.91 -6.69 -10.83
N LEU A 226 -16.53 -7.43 -9.78
CA LEU A 226 -15.88 -8.73 -9.95
C LEU A 226 -16.75 -9.74 -10.72
N LYS A 227 -18.07 -9.49 -10.81
CA LYS A 227 -19.01 -10.33 -11.57
C LYS A 227 -18.85 -10.19 -13.09
N GLU A 228 -18.27 -9.09 -13.58
CA GLU A 228 -17.94 -8.88 -15.00
C GLU A 228 -16.84 -9.82 -15.48
N ASP A 229 -15.91 -10.11 -14.58
CA ASP A 229 -14.74 -10.95 -14.83
C ASP A 229 -14.96 -12.40 -14.35
N ALA A 230 -16.18 -12.75 -13.92
CA ALA A 230 -16.48 -14.09 -13.49
C ALA A 230 -16.40 -15.05 -14.69
N ALA A 231 -15.70 -16.16 -14.52
CA ALA A 231 -15.69 -17.23 -15.51
C ALA A 231 -17.13 -17.69 -15.81
N ALA A 232 -17.38 -18.07 -17.06
CA ALA A 232 -18.65 -18.65 -17.44
C ALA A 232 -18.95 -19.87 -16.54
N PRO A 233 -20.18 -20.04 -16.03
CA PRO A 233 -20.51 -21.16 -15.15
C PRO A 233 -20.09 -22.50 -15.76
N ASP A 234 -19.47 -23.35 -14.95
CA ASP A 234 -19.09 -24.69 -15.37
C ASP A 234 -20.31 -25.55 -15.73
N CYS A 235 -20.07 -26.58 -16.52
CA CYS A 235 -21.04 -27.64 -16.79
C CYS A 235 -20.32 -28.98 -16.87
N ASP A 236 -20.98 -30.07 -16.46
CA ASP A 236 -20.50 -31.41 -16.76
C ASP A 236 -20.55 -31.65 -18.29
N PRO A 237 -19.40 -31.84 -18.96
CA PRO A 237 -19.36 -32.04 -20.40
C PRO A 237 -20.11 -33.30 -20.86
N ALA A 238 -20.13 -34.36 -20.03
CA ALA A 238 -20.80 -35.60 -20.36
C ALA A 238 -22.33 -35.42 -20.36
N GLU A 239 -22.86 -34.72 -19.35
CA GLU A 239 -24.29 -34.44 -19.27
C GLU A 239 -24.76 -33.45 -20.34
N LEU A 240 -23.93 -32.44 -20.67
CA LEU A 240 -24.21 -31.55 -21.80
C LEU A 240 -24.33 -32.34 -23.11
N ALA A 241 -23.37 -33.22 -23.41
CA ALA A 241 -23.39 -34.05 -24.62
C ALA A 241 -24.61 -34.98 -24.66
N ARG A 242 -24.97 -35.59 -23.51
CA ARG A 242 -26.14 -36.46 -23.39
C ARG A 242 -27.43 -35.72 -23.70
N LEU A 243 -27.66 -34.56 -23.08
CA LEU A 243 -28.87 -33.77 -23.30
C LEU A 243 -28.90 -33.15 -24.70
N GLN A 244 -27.76 -32.77 -25.28
CA GLN A 244 -27.67 -32.34 -26.67
C GLN A 244 -28.11 -33.46 -27.63
N ALA A 245 -27.65 -34.69 -27.39
CA ALA A 245 -28.06 -35.86 -28.18
C ALA A 245 -29.55 -36.18 -28.02
N LEU A 246 -30.04 -36.17 -26.77
CA LEU A 246 -31.46 -36.44 -26.46
C LEU A 246 -32.40 -35.45 -27.15
N LEU A 247 -32.06 -34.17 -27.11
CA LEU A 247 -32.90 -33.10 -27.63
C LEU A 247 -32.70 -32.87 -29.15
N GLY A 248 -31.61 -33.39 -29.73
CA GLY A 248 -31.31 -33.31 -31.16
C GLY A 248 -31.35 -31.87 -31.69
N ALA A 249 -32.00 -31.69 -32.85
CA ALA A 249 -32.19 -30.38 -33.50
C ALA A 249 -33.42 -29.60 -33.01
N ARG A 250 -34.14 -30.10 -31.98
CA ARG A 250 -35.38 -29.48 -31.52
C ARG A 250 -35.12 -28.04 -31.03
N PRO A 251 -35.79 -27.00 -31.56
CA PRO A 251 -35.63 -25.64 -31.08
C PRO A 251 -35.98 -25.53 -29.59
N ARG A 252 -35.24 -24.70 -28.84
CA ARG A 252 -35.45 -24.55 -27.41
C ARG A 252 -35.03 -23.18 -26.90
N TRP A 253 -35.65 -22.76 -25.80
CA TRP A 253 -35.31 -21.52 -25.11
C TRP A 253 -35.43 -21.73 -23.61
N LEU A 254 -34.78 -20.86 -22.84
CA LEU A 254 -34.67 -20.97 -21.39
C LEU A 254 -35.40 -19.80 -20.71
N ALA A 255 -36.19 -20.10 -19.69
CA ALA A 255 -36.62 -19.12 -18.69
C ALA A 255 -35.79 -19.35 -17.42
N ALA A 256 -34.79 -18.49 -17.19
CA ALA A 256 -33.75 -18.66 -16.19
C ALA A 256 -34.04 -17.89 -14.90
N SER A 257 -33.89 -18.55 -13.75
CA SER A 257 -34.05 -17.94 -12.42
C SER A 257 -35.39 -17.22 -12.22
N THR A 258 -36.48 -17.82 -12.69
CA THR A 258 -37.82 -17.22 -12.63
C THR A 258 -38.37 -17.17 -11.20
N HIS A 259 -39.20 -16.16 -10.95
CA HIS A 259 -39.94 -15.93 -9.69
C HIS A 259 -41.44 -16.12 -9.86
N PRO A 260 -42.20 -16.30 -8.74
CA PRO A 260 -43.66 -16.44 -8.79
C PRO A 260 -44.33 -15.42 -9.71
N GLY A 261 -45.07 -15.92 -10.69
CA GLY A 261 -45.80 -15.12 -11.69
C GLY A 261 -45.06 -14.98 -13.02
N GLU A 262 -43.74 -15.05 -13.04
CA GLU A 262 -42.96 -15.07 -14.28
C GLU A 262 -43.04 -16.44 -14.97
N GLU A 263 -43.19 -17.52 -14.20
CA GLU A 263 -43.31 -18.87 -14.76
C GLU A 263 -44.59 -19.01 -15.60
N GLU A 264 -45.69 -18.39 -15.15
CA GLU A 264 -46.95 -18.34 -15.89
C GLU A 264 -46.82 -17.51 -17.17
N VAL A 265 -46.14 -16.36 -17.11
CA VAL A 265 -45.88 -15.51 -18.29
C VAL A 265 -45.04 -16.26 -19.33
N ALA A 266 -43.97 -16.92 -18.91
CA ALA A 266 -43.12 -17.73 -19.77
C ALA A 266 -43.91 -18.88 -20.43
N ALA A 267 -44.72 -19.61 -19.65
CA ALA A 267 -45.56 -20.67 -20.18
C ALA A 267 -46.63 -20.14 -21.16
N LYS A 268 -47.26 -19.00 -20.87
CA LYS A 268 -48.22 -18.35 -21.79
C LYS A 268 -47.57 -17.96 -23.12
N ALA A 269 -46.40 -17.31 -23.08
CA ALA A 269 -45.63 -16.95 -24.28
C ALA A 269 -45.26 -18.19 -25.10
N HIS A 270 -44.92 -19.30 -24.42
CA HIS A 270 -44.55 -20.54 -25.07
C HIS A 270 -45.66 -21.18 -25.93
N ARG A 271 -46.94 -20.84 -25.70
CA ARG A 271 -48.06 -21.36 -26.52
C ARG A 271 -47.92 -21.03 -28.01
N ALA A 272 -47.25 -19.93 -28.34
CA ALA A 272 -46.98 -19.54 -29.72
C ALA A 272 -45.92 -20.41 -30.44
N PHE A 273 -45.22 -21.29 -29.71
CA PHE A 273 -44.08 -22.07 -30.22
C PHE A 273 -44.28 -23.58 -30.02
N PRO A 274 -45.29 -24.20 -30.67
CA PRO A 274 -45.68 -25.60 -30.49
C PRO A 274 -44.63 -26.63 -30.92
N ASP A 275 -43.52 -26.23 -31.55
CA ASP A 275 -42.42 -27.15 -31.90
C ASP A 275 -41.19 -26.99 -30.98
N HIS A 276 -41.17 -25.93 -30.16
CA HIS A 276 -40.05 -25.65 -29.27
C HIS A 276 -40.17 -26.42 -27.94
N LEU A 277 -39.06 -26.58 -27.24
CA LEU A 277 -39.02 -26.95 -25.83
C LEU A 277 -38.75 -25.70 -24.98
N LEU A 278 -39.56 -25.45 -23.95
CA LEU A 278 -39.25 -24.47 -22.90
C LEU A 278 -38.49 -25.18 -21.78
N ILE A 279 -37.24 -24.79 -21.55
CA ILE A 279 -36.51 -25.15 -20.33
C ILE A 279 -36.84 -24.09 -19.27
N LEU A 280 -37.44 -24.48 -18.16
CA LEU A 280 -37.88 -23.55 -17.12
C LEU A 280 -37.10 -23.82 -15.83
N ALA A 281 -36.27 -22.87 -15.41
CA ALA A 281 -35.41 -22.97 -14.25
C ALA A 281 -35.85 -21.97 -13.15
N PRO A 282 -36.62 -22.41 -12.14
CA PRO A 282 -37.07 -21.51 -11.08
C PRO A 282 -35.92 -21.06 -10.20
N ARG A 283 -35.97 -19.82 -9.67
CA ARG A 283 -34.97 -19.31 -8.73
C ARG A 283 -34.91 -20.11 -7.42
N HIS A 284 -36.02 -20.76 -7.08
CA HIS A 284 -36.25 -21.53 -5.87
C HIS A 284 -36.57 -22.99 -6.25
N PRO A 285 -35.55 -23.84 -6.47
CA PRO A 285 -35.72 -25.23 -6.89
C PRO A 285 -36.64 -26.05 -5.97
N GLU A 286 -36.70 -25.70 -4.68
CA GLU A 286 -37.60 -26.32 -3.70
C GLU A 286 -39.09 -26.21 -4.07
N ARG A 287 -39.46 -25.26 -4.95
CA ARG A 287 -40.83 -25.12 -5.49
C ARG A 287 -41.11 -26.03 -6.68
N GLY A 288 -40.12 -26.77 -7.18
CA GLY A 288 -40.20 -27.52 -8.43
C GLY A 288 -41.40 -28.47 -8.50
N ALA A 289 -41.63 -29.29 -7.46
CA ALA A 289 -42.75 -30.22 -7.43
C ALA A 289 -44.14 -29.54 -7.52
N ALA A 290 -44.32 -28.42 -6.80
CA ALA A 290 -45.57 -27.66 -6.85
C ALA A 290 -45.78 -27.02 -8.22
N LEU A 291 -44.72 -26.41 -8.77
CA LEU A 291 -44.74 -25.78 -10.08
C LEU A 291 -45.00 -26.80 -11.21
N ALA A 292 -44.41 -28.00 -11.14
CA ALA A 292 -44.69 -29.07 -12.09
C ALA A 292 -46.18 -29.46 -12.08
N ALA A 293 -46.80 -29.55 -10.89
CA ALA A 293 -48.23 -29.83 -10.76
C ALA A 293 -49.10 -28.72 -11.34
N GLU A 294 -48.77 -27.45 -11.08
CA GLU A 294 -49.46 -26.28 -11.63
C GLU A 294 -49.41 -26.25 -13.17
N LEU A 295 -48.23 -26.50 -13.75
CA LEU A 295 -48.04 -26.54 -15.20
C LEU A 295 -48.81 -27.70 -15.85
N ARG A 296 -48.79 -28.89 -15.24
CA ARG A 296 -49.58 -30.04 -15.72
C ARG A 296 -51.08 -29.77 -15.65
N ALA A 297 -51.56 -29.15 -14.58
CA ALA A 297 -52.97 -28.73 -14.44
C ALA A 297 -53.38 -27.67 -15.49
N ALA A 298 -52.44 -26.82 -15.91
CA ALA A 298 -52.63 -25.86 -17.00
C ALA A 298 -52.58 -26.49 -18.42
N GLY A 299 -52.47 -27.83 -18.50
CA GLY A 299 -52.52 -28.61 -19.74
C GLY A 299 -51.17 -28.85 -20.41
N TRP A 300 -50.05 -28.62 -19.71
CA TRP A 300 -48.72 -28.85 -20.27
C TRP A 300 -48.21 -30.28 -20.02
N THR A 301 -47.55 -30.86 -21.03
CA THR A 301 -46.71 -32.05 -20.85
C THR A 301 -45.37 -31.63 -20.25
N VAL A 302 -45.10 -31.99 -18.99
CA VAL A 302 -43.93 -31.55 -18.21
C VAL A 302 -43.06 -32.74 -17.81
N ALA A 303 -41.76 -32.66 -18.12
CA ALA A 303 -40.73 -33.50 -17.51
C ALA A 303 -39.98 -32.70 -16.43
N GLN A 304 -39.58 -33.35 -15.34
CA GLN A 304 -38.97 -32.71 -14.18
C GLN A 304 -37.57 -33.27 -13.89
N ARG A 305 -36.57 -32.39 -13.86
CA ARG A 305 -35.15 -32.74 -13.66
C ARG A 305 -34.89 -33.39 -12.31
N ALA A 306 -35.41 -32.82 -11.22
CA ALA A 306 -35.23 -33.37 -9.87
C ALA A 306 -35.90 -34.74 -9.67
N ALA A 307 -36.88 -35.10 -10.52
CA ALA A 307 -37.52 -36.40 -10.52
C ALA A 307 -36.77 -37.46 -11.37
N GLY A 308 -35.66 -37.07 -12.01
CA GLY A 308 -34.90 -37.96 -12.91
C GLY A 308 -35.60 -38.19 -14.25
N GLU A 309 -36.56 -37.34 -14.62
CA GLU A 309 -37.30 -37.46 -15.88
C GLU A 309 -36.50 -36.79 -17.02
N ASP A 310 -36.41 -37.47 -18.16
CA ASP A 310 -35.86 -36.93 -19.40
C ASP A 310 -36.99 -36.38 -20.30
N PRO A 311 -36.79 -35.26 -20.99
CA PRO A 311 -37.79 -34.72 -21.91
C PRO A 311 -37.92 -35.60 -23.17
N GLY A 312 -39.14 -36.09 -23.44
CA GLY A 312 -39.49 -36.82 -24.66
C GLY A 312 -40.03 -35.93 -25.79
N PRO A 313 -40.41 -36.51 -26.94
CA PRO A 313 -40.97 -35.76 -28.07
C PRO A 313 -42.21 -34.92 -27.71
N GLU A 314 -43.10 -35.48 -26.89
CA GLU A 314 -44.35 -34.81 -26.46
C GLU A 314 -44.14 -33.80 -25.32
N THR A 315 -42.98 -33.83 -24.66
CA THR A 315 -42.68 -32.91 -23.55
C THR A 315 -42.63 -31.48 -24.08
N ARG A 316 -43.42 -30.58 -23.50
CA ARG A 316 -43.50 -29.16 -23.88
C ARG A 316 -42.64 -28.28 -22.99
N ILE A 317 -42.59 -28.60 -21.70
CA ILE A 317 -41.81 -27.86 -20.71
C ILE A 317 -40.88 -28.85 -20.00
N TYR A 318 -39.59 -28.54 -19.95
CA TYR A 318 -38.63 -29.25 -19.12
C TYR A 318 -38.30 -28.40 -17.89
N LEU A 319 -38.73 -28.86 -16.72
CA LEU A 319 -38.54 -28.16 -15.45
C LEU A 319 -37.15 -28.49 -14.88
N ALA A 320 -36.26 -27.51 -14.89
CA ALA A 320 -34.90 -27.58 -14.41
C ALA A 320 -34.81 -27.10 -12.95
N ASP A 321 -35.31 -27.91 -12.02
CA ASP A 321 -35.48 -27.60 -10.59
C ASP A 321 -34.38 -28.19 -9.70
N THR A 322 -33.13 -28.02 -10.13
CA THR A 322 -31.93 -28.45 -9.42
C THR A 322 -30.94 -27.30 -9.26
N LEU A 323 -30.11 -27.34 -8.20
CA LEU A 323 -29.13 -26.30 -7.92
C LEU A 323 -27.83 -26.55 -8.70
N GLY A 324 -27.18 -25.47 -9.16
CA GLY A 324 -25.83 -25.52 -9.73
C GLY A 324 -25.72 -25.87 -11.21
N GLU A 325 -26.83 -26.13 -11.91
CA GLU A 325 -26.82 -26.56 -13.32
C GLU A 325 -27.04 -25.42 -14.34
N MET A 326 -27.02 -24.13 -13.95
CA MET A 326 -27.29 -23.02 -14.88
C MET A 326 -26.33 -22.97 -16.08
N GLY A 327 -25.06 -23.35 -15.90
CA GLY A 327 -24.09 -23.43 -17.00
C GLY A 327 -24.48 -24.44 -18.09
N LEU A 328 -25.15 -25.52 -17.70
CA LEU A 328 -25.72 -26.51 -18.64
C LEU A 328 -26.90 -25.91 -19.40
N TRP A 329 -27.84 -25.27 -18.69
CA TRP A 329 -29.06 -24.73 -19.30
C TRP A 329 -28.80 -23.58 -20.28
N PHE A 330 -27.89 -22.65 -19.96
CA PHE A 330 -27.52 -21.59 -20.88
C PHE A 330 -26.83 -22.10 -22.15
N ARG A 331 -26.00 -23.16 -22.05
CA ARG A 331 -25.35 -23.79 -23.23
C ARG A 331 -26.33 -24.57 -24.10
N LEU A 332 -27.42 -25.08 -23.53
CA LEU A 332 -28.47 -25.79 -24.27
C LEU A 332 -29.44 -24.84 -24.99
N ALA A 333 -29.61 -23.62 -24.49
CA ALA A 333 -30.63 -22.69 -24.99
C ALA A 333 -30.02 -21.47 -25.71
N PRO A 334 -30.21 -21.33 -27.04
CA PRO A 334 -29.75 -20.16 -27.79
C PRO A 334 -30.38 -18.84 -27.37
N ILE A 335 -31.57 -18.87 -26.74
CA ILE A 335 -32.31 -17.71 -26.26
C ILE A 335 -32.71 -17.93 -24.80
N SER A 336 -32.48 -16.95 -23.95
CA SER A 336 -32.78 -16.98 -22.53
C SER A 336 -33.54 -15.74 -22.07
N PHE A 337 -34.70 -15.95 -21.45
CA PHE A 337 -35.34 -14.95 -20.60
C PHE A 337 -34.75 -15.01 -19.19
N VAL A 338 -34.14 -13.91 -18.74
CA VAL A 338 -33.55 -13.78 -17.40
C VAL A 338 -34.60 -13.21 -16.45
N GLY A 339 -35.07 -14.05 -15.52
CA GLY A 339 -36.13 -13.74 -14.57
C GLY A 339 -35.74 -12.76 -13.45
N GLY A 340 -36.65 -12.62 -12.49
CA GLY A 340 -36.65 -11.57 -11.47
C GLY A 340 -36.84 -10.17 -12.05
N SER A 341 -37.23 -10.06 -13.32
CA SER A 341 -37.15 -8.86 -14.14
C SER A 341 -38.52 -8.38 -14.62
N LEU A 342 -39.54 -9.25 -14.67
CA LEU A 342 -40.94 -8.87 -14.87
C LEU A 342 -41.67 -8.56 -13.55
N THR A 343 -41.04 -8.91 -12.43
CA THR A 343 -41.52 -8.60 -11.07
C THR A 343 -40.54 -7.67 -10.37
N GLU A 344 -40.95 -7.02 -9.27
CA GLU A 344 -40.13 -6.06 -8.52
C GLU A 344 -38.98 -6.68 -7.69
N VAL A 345 -38.40 -7.78 -8.17
CA VAL A 345 -37.21 -8.41 -7.55
C VAL A 345 -35.93 -7.65 -7.92
N GLY A 346 -35.92 -6.98 -9.08
CA GLY A 346 -34.83 -6.11 -9.53
C GLY A 346 -33.82 -6.77 -10.49
N GLY A 347 -34.16 -7.93 -11.05
CA GLY A 347 -33.43 -8.61 -12.11
C GLY A 347 -32.33 -9.54 -11.61
N HIS A 348 -32.03 -10.57 -12.39
CA HIS A 348 -30.89 -11.48 -12.18
C HIS A 348 -29.73 -11.20 -13.13
N ASN A 349 -28.65 -11.95 -12.94
CA ASN A 349 -27.34 -11.77 -13.56
C ASN A 349 -27.35 -12.02 -15.08
N PRO A 350 -27.10 -11.00 -15.93
CA PRO A 350 -27.03 -11.19 -17.38
C PRO A 350 -25.61 -11.58 -17.89
N TYR A 351 -24.58 -11.59 -17.04
CA TYR A 351 -23.23 -11.95 -17.48
C TYR A 351 -23.10 -13.42 -17.88
N GLU A 352 -23.83 -14.31 -17.19
CA GLU A 352 -23.81 -15.75 -17.46
C GLU A 352 -24.33 -16.10 -18.86
N PRO A 353 -25.55 -15.66 -19.28
CA PRO A 353 -26.01 -15.91 -20.65
C PRO A 353 -25.14 -15.21 -21.70
N ALA A 354 -24.63 -14.00 -21.43
CA ALA A 354 -23.74 -13.29 -22.35
C ALA A 354 -22.44 -14.08 -22.59
N ALA A 355 -21.81 -14.61 -21.53
CA ALA A 355 -20.59 -15.39 -21.63
C ALA A 355 -20.80 -16.76 -22.30
N LEU A 356 -22.03 -17.29 -22.25
CA LEU A 356 -22.40 -18.60 -22.81
C LEU A 356 -23.13 -18.53 -24.15
N HIS A 357 -23.03 -17.38 -24.83
CA HIS A 357 -23.60 -17.18 -26.17
C HIS A 357 -25.12 -17.40 -26.26
N SER A 358 -25.85 -17.06 -25.20
CA SER A 358 -27.32 -17.10 -25.17
C SER A 358 -27.88 -15.68 -25.32
N ALA A 359 -28.75 -15.47 -26.29
CA ALA A 359 -29.47 -14.22 -26.51
C ALA A 359 -30.32 -13.86 -25.28
N ILE A 360 -30.37 -12.59 -24.88
CA ILE A 360 -30.90 -12.16 -23.59
C ILE A 360 -32.22 -11.42 -23.77
N LEU A 361 -33.28 -11.96 -23.16
CA LEU A 361 -34.54 -11.29 -22.93
C LEU A 361 -34.68 -10.97 -21.43
N HIS A 362 -35.24 -9.82 -21.09
CA HIS A 362 -35.49 -9.45 -19.69
C HIS A 362 -36.71 -8.55 -19.54
N GLY A 363 -37.28 -8.49 -18.34
CA GLY A 363 -38.31 -7.54 -17.98
C GLY A 363 -37.78 -6.14 -17.60
N PRO A 364 -38.66 -5.16 -17.35
CA PRO A 364 -38.26 -3.78 -17.07
C PRO A 364 -37.58 -3.57 -15.71
N HIS A 365 -37.73 -4.51 -14.76
CA HIS A 365 -37.26 -4.36 -13.39
C HIS A 365 -35.84 -4.91 -13.21
N VAL A 366 -34.82 -4.16 -13.62
CA VAL A 366 -33.40 -4.60 -13.60
C VAL A 366 -32.49 -3.83 -12.63
N ALA A 367 -33.06 -3.22 -11.59
CA ALA A 367 -32.36 -2.31 -10.67
C ALA A 367 -31.08 -2.90 -10.03
N ASN A 368 -31.02 -4.21 -9.79
CA ASN A 368 -29.87 -4.88 -9.18
C ASN A 368 -28.65 -4.90 -10.11
N PHE A 369 -28.87 -4.84 -11.42
CA PHE A 369 -27.89 -4.96 -12.51
C PHE A 369 -28.03 -3.81 -13.53
N ALA A 370 -28.59 -2.67 -13.11
CA ALA A 370 -28.91 -1.56 -14.01
C ALA A 370 -27.73 -1.11 -14.91
N PRO A 371 -26.46 -1.02 -14.42
CA PRO A 371 -25.35 -0.62 -15.27
C PRO A 371 -25.10 -1.56 -16.47
N ILE A 372 -25.20 -2.88 -16.27
CA ILE A 372 -24.96 -3.84 -17.35
C ILE A 372 -26.16 -3.94 -18.29
N TYR A 373 -27.39 -3.93 -17.79
CA TYR A 373 -28.56 -3.92 -18.68
C TYR A 373 -28.60 -2.64 -19.53
N ALA A 374 -28.18 -1.48 -18.99
CA ALA A 374 -28.06 -0.26 -19.79
C ALA A 374 -27.01 -0.39 -20.91
N ARG A 375 -25.88 -1.05 -20.65
CA ARG A 375 -24.85 -1.34 -21.68
C ARG A 375 -25.34 -2.34 -22.72
N LEU A 376 -25.98 -3.42 -22.28
CA LEU A 376 -26.57 -4.42 -23.17
C LEU A 376 -27.62 -3.78 -24.08
N ALA A 377 -28.49 -2.91 -23.54
CA ALA A 377 -29.46 -2.17 -24.33
C ALA A 377 -28.78 -1.22 -25.34
N ALA A 378 -27.74 -0.49 -24.92
CA ALA A 378 -27.00 0.42 -25.82
C ALA A 378 -26.27 -0.31 -26.96
N ALA A 379 -25.95 -1.60 -26.78
CA ALA A 379 -25.29 -2.44 -27.77
C ALA A 379 -26.26 -3.38 -28.53
N ASP A 380 -27.58 -3.23 -28.36
CA ASP A 380 -28.57 -4.18 -28.89
C ASP A 380 -28.27 -5.65 -28.53
N GLY A 381 -27.65 -5.86 -27.35
CA GLY A 381 -27.24 -7.14 -26.79
C GLY A 381 -28.28 -7.77 -25.85
N ALA A 382 -29.35 -7.05 -25.52
CA ALA A 382 -30.50 -7.61 -24.81
C ALA A 382 -31.80 -6.90 -25.22
N LEU A 383 -32.94 -7.57 -25.10
CA LEU A 383 -34.26 -7.01 -25.39
C LEU A 383 -35.15 -6.99 -24.14
N GLU A 384 -35.77 -5.84 -23.89
CA GLU A 384 -36.79 -5.69 -22.85
C GLU A 384 -38.15 -6.22 -23.34
N VAL A 385 -38.82 -7.00 -22.49
CA VAL A 385 -40.18 -7.51 -22.67
C VAL A 385 -41.03 -7.15 -21.45
N ARG A 386 -42.36 -7.06 -21.58
CA ARG A 386 -43.23 -6.56 -20.49
C ARG A 386 -44.29 -7.55 -20.05
N ASP A 387 -44.59 -8.52 -20.90
CA ASP A 387 -45.68 -9.49 -20.73
C ASP A 387 -45.46 -10.71 -21.64
N ALA A 388 -46.43 -11.63 -21.63
CA ALA A 388 -46.36 -12.85 -22.43
C ALA A 388 -46.37 -12.58 -23.94
N GLU A 389 -47.04 -11.50 -24.38
CA GLU A 389 -47.16 -11.16 -25.80
C GLU A 389 -45.84 -10.60 -26.34
N SER A 390 -45.28 -9.60 -25.68
CA SER A 390 -43.96 -9.04 -26.01
C SER A 390 -42.84 -10.07 -25.88
N LEU A 391 -42.92 -10.98 -24.90
CA LEU A 391 -41.99 -12.12 -24.80
C LEU A 391 -42.11 -13.05 -26.02
N ALA A 392 -43.33 -13.39 -26.44
CA ALA A 392 -43.54 -14.23 -27.63
C ALA A 392 -43.04 -13.54 -28.92
N GLN A 393 -43.28 -12.24 -29.07
CA GLN A 393 -42.78 -11.46 -30.22
C GLN A 393 -41.24 -11.42 -30.26
N ALA A 394 -40.61 -11.17 -29.11
CA ALA A 394 -39.14 -11.15 -29.01
C ALA A 394 -38.53 -12.53 -29.30
N LEU A 395 -39.14 -13.62 -28.80
CA LEU A 395 -38.75 -14.99 -29.13
C LEU A 395 -38.86 -15.24 -30.64
N ALA A 396 -39.96 -14.84 -31.28
CA ALA A 396 -40.14 -15.02 -32.72
C ALA A 396 -39.07 -14.27 -33.54
N ALA A 397 -38.75 -13.03 -33.13
CA ALA A 397 -37.70 -12.24 -33.76
C ALA A 397 -36.32 -12.90 -33.65
N LEU A 398 -35.98 -13.42 -32.46
CA LEU A 398 -34.69 -14.06 -32.21
C LEU A 398 -34.57 -15.48 -32.78
N SER A 399 -35.69 -16.18 -32.98
CA SER A 399 -35.73 -17.48 -33.65
C SER A 399 -35.49 -17.40 -35.17
N SER A 400 -35.42 -16.20 -35.74
CA SER A 400 -35.02 -16.01 -37.14
C SER A 400 -33.52 -16.33 -37.34
N ALA A 401 -33.15 -16.77 -38.56
CA ALA A 401 -31.81 -17.28 -38.84
C ALA A 401 -30.71 -16.26 -38.47
N GLY A 402 -29.85 -16.64 -37.52
CA GLY A 402 -28.70 -15.85 -37.08
C GLY A 402 -28.99 -14.72 -36.09
N ALA A 403 -30.26 -14.38 -35.82
CA ALA A 403 -30.62 -13.24 -34.96
C ALA A 403 -30.20 -13.45 -33.49
N ALA A 404 -30.49 -14.61 -32.92
CA ALA A 404 -30.06 -14.96 -31.56
C ALA A 404 -28.53 -14.93 -31.42
N GLN A 405 -27.80 -15.51 -32.38
CA GLN A 405 -26.33 -15.53 -32.35
C GLN A 405 -25.76 -14.12 -32.43
N ALA A 406 -26.26 -13.29 -33.35
CA ALA A 406 -25.79 -11.91 -33.49
C ALA A 406 -26.05 -11.06 -32.22
N GLN A 407 -27.20 -11.24 -31.56
CA GLN A 407 -27.45 -10.59 -30.27
C GLN A 407 -26.51 -11.10 -29.18
N ALA A 408 -26.31 -12.42 -29.10
CA ALA A 408 -25.45 -13.02 -28.09
C ALA A 408 -23.98 -12.57 -28.21
N GLU A 409 -23.48 -12.40 -29.45
CA GLU A 409 -22.16 -11.84 -29.71
C GLU A 409 -22.05 -10.39 -29.20
N ARG A 410 -23.04 -9.54 -29.51
CA ARG A 410 -23.09 -8.17 -28.98
C ARG A 410 -23.21 -8.15 -27.45
N ALA A 411 -23.98 -9.06 -26.86
CA ALA A 411 -24.11 -9.20 -25.41
C ALA A 411 -22.76 -9.53 -24.76
N ARG A 412 -22.01 -10.48 -25.33
CA ARG A 412 -20.68 -10.89 -24.86
C ARG A 412 -19.69 -9.73 -24.97
N ASP A 413 -19.65 -9.06 -26.10
CA ASP A 413 -18.72 -7.96 -26.34
C ASP A 413 -19.04 -6.79 -25.39
N ALA A 414 -20.32 -6.43 -25.26
CA ALA A 414 -20.78 -5.44 -24.31
C ALA A 414 -20.54 -5.83 -22.85
N ALA A 415 -20.52 -7.12 -22.50
CA ALA A 415 -20.18 -7.59 -21.16
C ALA A 415 -18.67 -7.52 -20.87
N THR A 416 -17.83 -7.83 -21.86
CA THR A 416 -16.36 -7.88 -21.75
C THR A 416 -15.68 -6.52 -21.85
N GLU A 417 -16.31 -5.50 -22.43
CA GLU A 417 -15.73 -4.15 -22.61
C GLU A 417 -15.33 -3.44 -21.30
N ALA A 418 -15.95 -3.79 -20.16
CA ALA A 418 -15.60 -3.25 -18.83
C ALA A 418 -14.81 -4.23 -17.93
N ALA A 419 -14.33 -5.34 -18.49
CA ALA A 419 -13.55 -6.35 -17.78
C ALA A 419 -12.21 -5.77 -17.27
N GLY A 420 -11.85 -6.03 -16.01
CA GLY A 420 -10.63 -5.48 -15.40
C GLY A 420 -10.70 -5.24 -13.90
N ALA A 421 -11.87 -5.44 -13.28
CA ALA A 421 -12.05 -5.37 -11.83
C ALA A 421 -11.18 -6.41 -11.12
N THR A 422 -11.17 -7.65 -11.59
CA THR A 422 -10.36 -8.76 -11.06
C THR A 422 -8.87 -8.48 -11.22
N ARG A 423 -8.42 -7.97 -12.37
CA ARG A 423 -7.01 -7.59 -12.58
C ARG A 423 -6.59 -6.48 -11.62
N THR A 424 -7.39 -5.43 -11.51
CA THR A 424 -7.07 -4.30 -10.62
C THR A 424 -7.09 -4.73 -9.15
N ALA A 425 -8.02 -5.59 -8.77
CA ALA A 425 -8.07 -6.17 -7.42
C ALA A 425 -6.82 -7.02 -7.16
N LEU A 426 -6.46 -7.91 -8.08
CA LEU A 426 -5.25 -8.74 -8.02
C LEU A 426 -4.00 -7.89 -7.81
N GLU A 427 -3.75 -6.91 -8.68
CA GLU A 427 -2.59 -6.01 -8.58
C GLU A 427 -2.57 -5.24 -7.25
N THR A 428 -3.73 -4.76 -6.80
CA THR A 428 -3.84 -4.03 -5.53
C THR A 428 -3.54 -4.94 -4.33
N ILE A 429 -4.00 -6.19 -4.37
CA ILE A 429 -3.76 -7.19 -3.32
C ILE A 429 -2.28 -7.57 -3.27
N LEU A 430 -1.68 -7.89 -4.42
CA LEU A 430 -0.26 -8.21 -4.51
C LEU A 430 0.61 -7.04 -4.04
N SER A 431 0.28 -5.81 -4.46
CA SER A 431 0.97 -4.62 -3.98
C SER A 431 0.84 -4.43 -2.47
N ALA A 432 -0.31 -4.77 -1.87
CA ALA A 432 -0.50 -4.71 -0.42
C ALA A 432 0.28 -5.80 0.33
N LEU A 433 0.42 -7.00 -0.25
CA LEU A 433 1.24 -8.10 0.27
C LEU A 433 2.73 -7.79 0.23
N ASP A 434 3.19 -7.17 -0.86
CA ASP A 434 4.59 -6.82 -1.06
C ASP A 434 4.99 -5.54 -0.31
N ARG A 435 4.06 -4.90 0.42
CA ARG A 435 4.44 -3.85 1.36
C ARG A 435 5.34 -4.48 2.43
N PRO A 436 6.51 -3.89 2.72
CA PRO A 436 7.34 -4.38 3.81
C PRO A 436 6.49 -4.42 5.08
N GLY A 437 6.49 -5.56 5.77
CA GLY A 437 5.75 -5.79 7.00
C GLY A 437 6.05 -4.75 8.09
N PRO A 438 5.41 -4.82 9.27
CA PRO A 438 5.51 -3.78 10.29
C PRO A 438 6.97 -3.49 10.66
N ALA A 439 7.45 -2.28 10.33
CA ALA A 439 8.84 -1.83 10.36
C ALA A 439 9.72 -2.37 11.50
N GLU A 440 10.52 -3.40 11.26
CA GLU A 440 11.44 -4.02 12.22
C GLU A 440 12.40 -3.04 12.91
N VAL A 441 12.77 -1.96 12.20
CA VAL A 441 13.65 -0.89 12.70
C VAL A 441 12.93 0.46 12.64
N LEU A 442 12.95 1.20 13.74
CA LEU A 442 12.40 2.55 13.85
C LEU A 442 13.53 3.56 14.00
N VAL A 443 13.67 4.48 13.02
CA VAL A 443 14.69 5.53 13.05
C VAL A 443 14.06 6.83 13.52
N THR A 444 14.44 7.28 14.71
CA THR A 444 13.84 8.48 15.32
C THR A 444 14.49 9.77 14.79
N ASN A 445 13.66 10.79 14.57
CA ASN A 445 14.06 12.16 14.28
C ASN A 445 13.06 13.12 14.93
N LEU A 446 13.27 13.44 16.21
CA LEU A 446 12.30 14.29 16.96
C LEU A 446 12.59 15.79 16.83
N HIS A 447 13.72 16.15 16.25
CA HIS A 447 14.17 17.52 16.17
C HIS A 447 13.50 18.29 15.02
N ARG A 448 12.95 19.47 15.32
CA ARG A 448 12.17 20.28 14.36
C ARG A 448 12.97 20.82 13.17
N ARG A 449 14.27 21.11 13.35
CA ARG A 449 15.12 21.63 12.26
C ARG A 449 15.89 20.51 11.60
N PHE A 450 15.94 20.53 10.28
CA PHE A 450 16.81 19.65 9.50
C PHE A 450 18.27 20.07 9.71
N THR A 451 19.11 19.15 10.20
CA THR A 451 20.55 19.39 10.43
C THR A 451 21.37 18.25 9.83
N GLY A 452 22.70 18.32 9.88
CA GLY A 452 23.58 17.24 9.39
C GLY A 452 23.26 15.86 9.98
N VAL A 453 22.84 15.78 11.26
CA VAL A 453 22.39 14.52 11.87
C VAL A 453 21.10 14.00 11.24
N SER A 454 20.17 14.90 10.88
CA SER A 454 18.95 14.52 10.16
C SER A 454 19.28 14.11 8.73
N ALA A 455 20.29 14.72 8.09
CA ALA A 455 20.73 14.35 6.75
C ALA A 455 21.34 12.94 6.69
N THR A 456 22.23 12.59 7.62
CA THR A 456 22.81 11.23 7.67
C THR A 456 21.76 10.19 8.05
N ALA A 457 20.84 10.51 8.97
CA ALA A 457 19.70 9.65 9.28
C ALA A 457 18.80 9.42 8.05
N ALA A 458 18.49 10.47 7.30
CA ALA A 458 17.68 10.39 6.08
C ALA A 458 18.35 9.53 5.01
N ALA A 459 19.65 9.73 4.77
CA ALA A 459 20.38 8.98 3.74
C ALA A 459 20.34 7.46 4.00
N VAL A 460 20.71 7.03 5.20
CA VAL A 460 20.73 5.59 5.56
C VAL A 460 19.31 5.00 5.57
N THR A 461 18.34 5.72 6.14
CA THR A 461 16.95 5.23 6.24
C THR A 461 16.32 5.10 4.86
N ALA A 462 16.52 6.09 3.98
CA ALA A 462 16.07 6.04 2.59
C ALA A 462 16.72 4.88 1.85
N ARG A 463 18.03 4.64 2.06
CA ARG A 463 18.73 3.53 1.41
C ARG A 463 18.19 2.18 1.85
N HIS A 464 17.99 1.96 3.14
CA HIS A 464 17.36 0.74 3.66
C HIS A 464 15.97 0.51 3.10
N ALA A 465 15.12 1.54 3.08
CA ALA A 465 13.78 1.43 2.52
C ALA A 465 13.82 1.02 1.04
N ARG A 466 14.74 1.59 0.24
CA ARG A 466 14.94 1.18 -1.18
C ARG A 466 15.50 -0.24 -1.34
N GLN A 467 16.21 -0.77 -0.33
CA GLN A 467 16.66 -2.17 -0.29
C GLN A 467 15.53 -3.13 0.12
N GLY A 468 14.28 -2.66 0.27
CA GLY A 468 13.16 -3.48 0.74
C GLY A 468 13.24 -3.83 2.22
N ARG A 469 14.14 -3.19 2.98
CA ARG A 469 14.30 -3.45 4.41
C ARG A 469 13.17 -2.79 5.20
N ALA A 470 12.65 -3.49 6.21
CA ALA A 470 11.53 -3.04 7.04
C ALA A 470 11.96 -1.95 8.04
N VAL A 471 12.17 -0.74 7.54
CA VAL A 471 12.55 0.45 8.32
C VAL A 471 11.48 1.54 8.21
N ALA A 472 11.21 2.27 9.30
CA ALA A 472 10.33 3.44 9.26
C ALA A 472 10.87 4.62 10.08
N PRO A 473 10.73 5.85 9.58
CA PRO A 473 11.07 7.04 10.35
C PRO A 473 10.01 7.36 11.41
N VAL A 474 10.44 7.92 12.54
CA VAL A 474 9.57 8.34 13.65
C VAL A 474 9.78 9.82 13.96
N GLY A 475 8.70 10.60 13.97
CA GLY A 475 8.73 12.02 14.33
C GLY A 475 8.67 12.94 13.11
N GLN A 476 9.66 13.81 12.96
CA GLN A 476 9.73 14.79 11.87
C GLN A 476 10.15 14.12 10.56
N PRO A 477 9.61 14.55 9.41
CA PRO A 477 9.94 13.99 8.11
C PRO A 477 11.44 13.97 7.80
N LEU A 478 11.89 12.89 7.19
CA LEU A 478 13.23 12.74 6.63
C LEU A 478 13.12 12.66 5.10
N PRO A 479 13.80 13.53 4.33
CA PRO A 479 13.72 13.53 2.87
C PRO A 479 14.10 12.17 2.28
N GLY A 480 13.34 11.72 1.27
CA GLY A 480 13.59 10.45 0.57
C GLY A 480 13.24 9.19 1.36
N CYS A 481 12.67 9.32 2.56
CA CYS A 481 12.21 8.21 3.39
C CYS A 481 10.68 8.01 3.27
N PRO A 482 10.14 6.85 3.69
CA PRO A 482 8.70 6.66 3.88
C PRO A 482 8.08 7.72 4.80
N GLU A 483 6.76 7.87 4.79
CA GLU A 483 6.08 8.81 5.71
C GLU A 483 6.42 8.47 7.18
N PRO A 484 6.79 9.49 7.99
CA PRO A 484 7.13 9.26 9.38
C PRO A 484 5.87 8.97 10.21
N MET A 485 5.97 8.00 11.11
CA MET A 485 4.93 7.79 12.11
C MET A 485 5.13 8.71 13.32
N PRO A 486 4.04 9.14 13.99
CA PRO A 486 4.17 9.89 15.23
C PRO A 486 4.72 8.98 16.36
N ALA A 487 5.45 9.55 17.32
CA ALA A 487 6.05 8.80 18.42
C ALA A 487 5.04 7.91 19.19
N ARG A 488 3.79 8.37 19.35
CA ARG A 488 2.72 7.56 19.97
C ARG A 488 2.39 6.28 19.19
N ALA A 489 2.46 6.34 17.86
CA ALA A 489 2.22 5.19 16.99
C ALA A 489 3.41 4.23 17.04
N ALA A 490 4.64 4.76 17.06
CA ALA A 490 5.85 3.96 17.29
C ALA A 490 5.78 3.19 18.62
N LEU A 491 5.39 3.86 19.72
CA LEU A 491 5.18 3.20 21.02
C LEU A 491 4.10 2.12 20.96
N ALA A 492 2.97 2.38 20.30
CA ALA A 492 1.89 1.40 20.15
C ALA A 492 2.33 0.20 19.32
N LEU A 493 3.02 0.42 18.21
CA LEU A 493 3.58 -0.60 17.33
C LEU A 493 4.64 -1.45 18.04
N SER A 494 5.41 -0.84 18.93
CA SER A 494 6.42 -1.52 19.76
C SER A 494 5.85 -2.33 20.92
N ARG A 495 4.53 -2.36 21.16
CA ARG A 495 3.91 -3.25 22.18
C ARG A 495 4.01 -4.73 21.83
N ARG A 496 4.23 -5.04 20.55
CA ARG A 496 4.45 -6.41 20.07
C ARG A 496 5.71 -6.42 19.19
N PRO A 497 6.54 -7.47 19.28
CA PRO A 497 7.67 -7.60 18.37
C PRO A 497 7.17 -7.83 16.94
N PRO A 498 7.98 -7.49 15.92
CA PRO A 498 7.70 -7.84 14.53
C PRO A 498 7.56 -9.37 14.35
N PRO A 499 6.77 -9.85 13.38
CA PRO A 499 6.73 -11.26 13.02
C PRO A 499 8.15 -11.81 12.77
N GLY A 500 8.46 -12.99 13.32
CA GLY A 500 9.79 -13.61 13.18
C GLY A 500 10.92 -12.95 13.98
N ARG A 501 10.66 -11.84 14.68
CA ARG A 501 11.65 -11.17 15.53
C ARG A 501 11.24 -11.24 17.00
N ARG A 502 12.23 -11.16 17.89
CA ARG A 502 12.02 -11.17 19.35
C ARG A 502 11.72 -9.78 19.90
N PHE A 503 12.20 -8.74 19.22
CA PHE A 503 12.03 -7.34 19.60
C PHE A 503 12.17 -6.43 18.38
N ARG A 504 11.68 -5.20 18.50
CA ARG A 504 11.87 -4.12 17.50
C ARG A 504 13.11 -3.30 17.83
N ILE A 505 13.83 -2.79 16.83
CA ILE A 505 14.99 -1.93 17.08
C ILE A 505 14.59 -0.45 16.97
N TRP A 506 15.02 0.37 17.92
CA TRP A 506 14.93 1.83 17.88
C TRP A 506 16.33 2.42 17.68
N HIS A 507 16.57 3.03 16.52
CA HIS A 507 17.80 3.74 16.23
C HIS A 507 17.62 5.24 16.54
N VAL A 508 18.37 5.71 17.53
CA VAL A 508 18.36 7.08 18.07
C VAL A 508 19.66 7.81 17.78
N ARG A 509 19.62 9.14 17.65
CA ARG A 509 20.81 9.96 17.35
C ARG A 509 20.95 11.20 18.23
N ARG A 510 19.98 11.49 19.10
CA ARG A 510 19.99 12.68 19.98
C ARG A 510 19.50 12.37 21.39
N ASP A 511 19.85 13.22 22.33
CA ASP A 511 19.47 13.10 23.74
C ASP A 511 17.95 12.91 23.97
N PRO A 512 17.04 13.69 23.34
CA PRO A 512 15.60 13.48 23.54
C PRO A 512 15.10 12.15 22.97
N GLU A 513 15.74 11.65 21.92
CA GLU A 513 15.42 10.37 21.29
C GLU A 513 15.90 9.19 22.16
N MET A 514 17.13 9.28 22.71
CA MET A 514 17.64 8.34 23.69
C MET A 514 16.74 8.27 24.92
N ALA A 515 16.35 9.41 25.48
CA ALA A 515 15.46 9.47 26.64
C ALA A 515 14.11 8.77 26.37
N LEU A 516 13.50 9.01 25.20
CA LEU A 516 12.26 8.34 24.82
C LEU A 516 12.43 6.83 24.64
N ALA A 517 13.52 6.39 24.02
CA ALA A 517 13.79 4.97 23.81
C ALA A 517 14.07 4.23 25.13
N ILE A 518 14.83 4.85 26.04
CA ILE A 518 15.07 4.32 27.40
C ILE A 518 13.74 4.24 28.16
N LEU A 519 12.90 5.27 28.12
CA LEU A 519 11.57 5.25 28.75
C LEU A 519 10.72 4.11 28.19
N ALA A 520 10.71 3.93 26.87
CA ALA A 520 9.95 2.87 26.19
C ALA A 520 10.42 1.46 26.59
N ARG A 521 11.73 1.25 26.70
CA ARG A 521 12.31 -0.05 27.07
C ARG A 521 12.22 -0.31 28.58
N ASP A 522 12.67 0.62 29.41
CA ASP A 522 12.93 0.37 30.83
C ASP A 522 11.68 0.64 31.69
N LEU A 523 10.87 1.66 31.35
CA LEU A 523 9.65 1.99 32.12
C LEU A 523 8.40 1.30 31.54
N LEU A 524 8.20 1.38 30.23
CA LEU A 524 7.03 0.77 29.57
C LEU A 524 7.21 -0.71 29.27
N ARG A 525 8.42 -1.27 29.49
CA ARG A 525 8.76 -2.68 29.26
C ARG A 525 8.39 -3.17 27.86
N LEU A 526 8.51 -2.30 26.85
CA LEU A 526 8.24 -2.68 25.47
C LEU A 526 9.34 -3.63 24.96
N PRO A 527 9.02 -4.65 24.14
CA PRO A 527 10.01 -5.54 23.51
C PRO A 527 10.81 -4.81 22.44
N ILE A 528 11.74 -3.96 22.87
CA ILE A 528 12.61 -3.17 22.00
C ILE A 528 14.08 -3.26 22.42
N ARG A 529 14.98 -3.06 21.45
CA ARG A 529 16.41 -2.79 21.67
C ARG A 529 16.79 -1.44 21.06
N THR A 530 17.79 -0.79 21.63
CA THR A 530 18.16 0.60 21.35
C THR A 530 19.55 0.69 20.74
N VAL A 531 19.66 1.39 19.62
CA VAL A 531 20.92 1.62 18.90
C VAL A 531 21.18 3.12 18.85
N PHE A 532 22.38 3.56 19.23
CA PHE A 532 22.78 4.96 19.15
C PHE A 532 23.97 5.15 18.22
N THR A 533 23.88 6.10 17.29
CA THR A 533 25.05 6.52 16.48
C THR A 533 25.67 7.80 17.02
N SER A 534 26.97 7.78 17.30
CA SER A 534 27.75 8.93 17.74
C SER A 534 28.87 9.31 16.77
N ALA A 535 28.95 10.61 16.46
CA ALA A 535 30.06 11.23 15.74
C ALA A 535 30.86 12.21 16.62
N ALA A 536 30.64 12.20 17.94
CA ALA A 536 31.21 13.20 18.83
C ALA A 536 32.63 12.83 19.28
N ILE A 537 33.62 13.65 18.90
CA ILE A 537 35.02 13.56 19.36
C ILE A 537 35.29 14.37 20.64
N ARG A 538 34.34 14.38 21.58
CA ARG A 538 34.48 15.05 22.88
C ARG A 538 33.75 14.28 23.97
N ARG A 539 34.21 14.39 25.22
CA ARG A 539 33.49 13.81 26.36
C ARG A 539 32.13 14.51 26.53
N HIS A 540 31.06 13.74 26.46
CA HIS A 540 29.71 14.22 26.79
C HIS A 540 29.62 14.62 28.26
N SER A 541 28.65 15.47 28.63
CA SER A 541 28.30 15.74 30.03
C SER A 541 27.72 14.48 30.70
N ALA A 542 27.58 14.50 32.04
CA ALA A 542 27.22 13.31 32.82
C ALA A 542 25.94 12.63 32.33
N LEU A 543 24.88 13.39 32.07
CA LEU A 543 23.57 12.87 31.69
C LEU A 543 23.56 12.18 30.30
N PRO A 544 24.05 12.80 29.19
CA PRO A 544 24.16 12.10 27.92
C PRO A 544 25.08 10.89 27.97
N ARG A 545 26.16 10.94 28.74
CA ARG A 545 27.05 9.77 28.93
C ARG A 545 26.33 8.61 29.59
N TRP A 546 25.52 8.88 30.61
CA TRP A 546 24.67 7.88 31.26
C TRP A 546 23.65 7.31 30.25
N MET A 547 22.97 8.16 29.47
CA MET A 547 22.01 7.67 28.45
C MET A 547 22.69 6.77 27.42
N ILE A 548 23.88 7.14 26.95
CA ILE A 548 24.64 6.32 25.99
C ILE A 548 25.03 4.98 26.62
N SER A 549 25.46 4.95 27.88
CA SER A 549 25.77 3.67 28.56
C SER A 549 24.56 2.75 28.74
N ARG A 550 23.34 3.27 28.57
CA ARG A 550 22.10 2.48 28.62
C ARG A 550 21.68 1.93 27.25
N MET A 551 22.36 2.27 26.16
CA MET A 551 22.04 1.76 24.83
C MET A 551 22.43 0.28 24.69
N ASP A 552 21.66 -0.50 23.93
CA ASP A 552 21.95 -1.92 23.68
C ASP A 552 23.08 -2.10 22.65
N ALA A 553 23.21 -1.14 21.73
CA ALA A 553 24.38 -1.03 20.86
C ALA A 553 24.74 0.44 20.59
N VAL A 554 26.04 0.69 20.45
CA VAL A 554 26.55 2.01 20.09
C VAL A 554 27.40 1.90 18.83
N ILE A 555 27.07 2.72 17.83
CA ILE A 555 27.82 2.85 16.59
C ILE A 555 28.63 4.15 16.66
N ALA A 556 29.95 4.03 16.60
CA ALA A 556 30.82 5.20 16.46
C ALA A 556 31.14 5.42 14.98
N THR A 557 31.25 6.68 14.54
CA THR A 557 31.55 6.96 13.12
C THR A 557 33.03 6.88 12.78
N THR A 558 33.90 6.87 13.78
CA THR A 558 35.36 6.79 13.64
C THR A 558 35.97 6.13 14.88
N GLU A 559 37.21 5.64 14.76
CA GLU A 559 38.00 5.16 15.92
C GLU A 559 38.16 6.25 16.98
N ARG A 560 38.43 7.49 16.54
CA ARG A 560 38.53 8.63 17.45
C ARG A 560 37.23 8.85 18.21
N ALA A 561 36.07 8.82 17.55
CA ALA A 561 34.78 8.95 18.21
C ALA A 561 34.51 7.79 19.19
N ALA A 562 34.89 6.56 18.82
CA ALA A 562 34.75 5.39 19.69
C ALA A 562 35.50 5.57 21.04
N SER A 563 36.66 6.22 21.04
CA SER A 563 37.41 6.48 22.28
C SER A 563 36.70 7.42 23.27
N PHE A 564 35.69 8.19 22.83
CA PHE A 564 34.89 9.06 23.70
C PHE A 564 33.58 8.45 24.17
N VAL A 565 33.20 7.29 23.65
CA VAL A 565 31.90 6.67 23.89
C VAL A 565 32.07 5.23 24.36
N PRO A 566 31.75 4.92 25.63
CA PRO A 566 31.88 3.57 26.15
C PRO A 566 30.91 2.62 25.43
N ASN A 567 31.24 1.32 25.40
CA ASN A 567 30.41 0.24 24.83
C ASN A 567 30.15 0.38 23.32
N THR A 568 31.12 0.89 22.56
CA THR A 568 31.05 0.92 21.10
C THR A 568 31.01 -0.50 20.54
N THR A 569 29.89 -0.84 19.90
CA THR A 569 29.61 -2.14 19.29
C THR A 569 30.22 -2.27 17.89
N ALA A 570 30.22 -1.16 17.13
CA ALA A 570 30.78 -1.12 15.79
C ALA A 570 31.29 0.28 15.44
N ILE A 571 32.30 0.32 14.57
CA ILE A 571 32.77 1.56 13.95
C ILE A 571 32.25 1.57 12.51
N VAL A 572 31.33 2.48 12.21
CA VAL A 572 30.72 2.62 10.88
C VAL A 572 30.85 4.06 10.40
N PRO A 573 31.81 4.35 9.50
CA PRO A 573 31.95 5.67 8.90
C PRO A 573 30.68 6.11 8.16
N HIS A 574 30.33 7.40 8.23
CA HIS A 574 29.26 7.92 7.38
C HIS A 574 29.66 7.87 5.90
N GLY A 575 28.69 7.47 5.08
CA GLY A 575 28.84 7.37 3.64
C GLY A 575 28.15 8.51 2.89
N VAL A 576 28.55 8.69 1.63
CA VAL A 576 27.97 9.68 0.72
C VAL A 576 27.18 9.02 -0.39
N ASP A 577 26.07 9.66 -0.78
CA ASP A 577 25.28 9.28 -1.95
C ASP A 577 26.00 9.75 -3.22
N THR A 578 26.77 8.86 -3.81
CA THR A 578 27.61 9.12 -4.99
C THR A 578 26.78 9.31 -6.26
N ALA A 579 25.51 8.87 -6.29
CA ALA A 579 24.58 9.16 -7.37
C ALA A 579 24.04 10.59 -7.27
N ARG A 580 23.68 11.03 -6.05
CA ARG A 580 23.22 12.40 -5.80
C ARG A 580 24.33 13.43 -6.03
N PHE A 581 25.51 13.19 -5.46
CA PHE A 581 26.70 14.02 -5.63
C PHE A 581 27.55 13.49 -6.77
N ALA A 582 26.95 13.32 -7.95
CA ALA A 582 27.69 12.93 -9.16
C ALA A 582 28.49 14.12 -9.75
N PRO A 583 29.63 13.85 -10.41
CA PRO A 583 30.39 14.85 -11.14
C PRO A 583 29.55 15.55 -12.22
N ALA A 584 29.90 16.80 -12.55
CA ALA A 584 29.35 17.47 -13.72
C ALA A 584 29.97 16.88 -15.00
N SER A 585 29.16 16.72 -16.05
CA SER A 585 29.65 16.36 -17.40
C SER A 585 30.55 17.46 -17.96
N ASP A 586 30.16 18.71 -17.75
CA ASP A 586 30.98 19.90 -17.99
C ASP A 586 30.94 20.79 -16.75
N ARG A 587 32.07 20.86 -16.04
CA ARG A 587 32.20 21.66 -14.80
C ARG A 587 32.19 23.17 -15.08
N ALA A 588 32.77 23.61 -16.20
CA ALA A 588 32.84 25.03 -16.53
C ALA A 588 31.43 25.56 -16.85
N ALA A 589 30.65 24.81 -17.63
CA ALA A 589 29.25 25.12 -17.88
C ALA A 589 28.41 25.08 -16.58
N ALA A 590 28.63 24.08 -15.72
CA ALA A 590 27.96 23.99 -14.43
C ALA A 590 28.28 25.20 -13.52
N TRP A 591 29.52 25.68 -13.52
CA TRP A 591 29.93 26.88 -12.79
C TRP A 591 29.29 28.15 -13.34
N ALA A 592 29.36 28.36 -14.66
CA ALA A 592 28.73 29.50 -15.32
C ALA A 592 27.23 29.59 -15.00
N ALA A 593 26.54 28.45 -14.94
CA ALA A 593 25.12 28.38 -14.61
C ALA A 593 24.78 28.83 -13.16
N LEU A 594 25.76 28.88 -12.25
CA LEU A 594 25.55 29.42 -10.90
C LEU A 594 25.55 30.96 -10.86
N GLY A 595 26.10 31.63 -11.88
CA GLY A 595 26.06 33.09 -11.99
C GLY A 595 26.94 33.85 -10.98
N HIS A 596 27.96 33.21 -10.42
CA HIS A 596 28.88 33.83 -9.45
C HIS A 596 30.09 34.54 -10.08
N GLY A 597 30.15 34.64 -11.40
CA GLY A 597 31.27 35.24 -12.13
C GLY A 597 32.54 34.38 -12.16
N GLY A 598 33.52 34.80 -12.96
CA GLY A 598 34.75 34.05 -13.19
C GLY A 598 34.53 32.75 -13.99
N THR A 599 35.62 32.00 -14.16
CA THR A 599 35.67 30.73 -14.91
C THR A 599 35.69 29.49 -14.01
N ARG A 600 36.03 29.65 -12.73
CA ARG A 600 36.19 28.55 -11.75
C ARG A 600 35.77 28.99 -10.36
N GLY A 601 35.22 28.05 -9.58
CA GLY A 601 34.79 28.26 -8.21
C GLY A 601 35.63 27.50 -7.17
N ILE A 602 35.98 28.17 -6.08
CA ILE A 602 36.49 27.55 -4.84
C ILE A 602 35.47 27.84 -3.74
N ALA A 603 35.19 26.90 -2.84
CA ALA A 603 34.27 27.19 -1.74
C ALA A 603 34.73 26.66 -0.38
N THR A 604 34.23 27.32 0.66
CA THR A 604 34.08 26.74 2.00
C THR A 604 32.60 26.67 2.37
N VAL A 605 32.18 25.60 3.04
CA VAL A 605 30.77 25.34 3.36
C VAL A 605 30.62 25.04 4.84
N GLY A 606 29.81 25.83 5.53
CA GLY A 606 29.48 25.62 6.93
C GLY A 606 29.02 26.90 7.63
N ARG A 607 28.61 26.78 8.89
CA ARG A 607 28.27 27.94 9.72
C ARG A 607 29.45 28.90 9.82
N ILE A 608 29.21 30.19 9.65
CA ILE A 608 30.25 31.21 9.72
C ILE A 608 30.52 31.54 11.19
N ARG A 609 31.65 31.05 11.71
CA ARG A 609 32.13 31.26 13.08
C ARG A 609 33.61 30.85 13.21
N PRO A 610 34.35 31.32 14.24
CA PRO A 610 35.77 31.00 14.40
C PRO A 610 36.08 29.51 14.40
N GLU A 611 35.28 28.66 15.05
CA GLU A 611 35.61 27.22 15.12
C GLU A 611 35.49 26.51 13.75
N LYS A 612 34.82 27.13 12.77
CA LYS A 612 34.69 26.61 11.40
C LYS A 612 35.78 27.11 10.45
N GLY A 613 36.70 27.95 10.91
CA GLY A 613 37.89 28.32 10.14
C GLY A 613 37.63 29.19 8.91
N THR A 614 36.48 29.86 8.86
CA THR A 614 36.13 30.77 7.75
C THR A 614 37.13 31.92 7.63
N ASP A 615 37.74 32.32 8.75
CA ASP A 615 38.86 33.28 8.80
C ASP A 615 40.08 32.77 8.06
N THR A 616 40.49 31.51 8.28
CA THR A 616 41.61 30.89 7.56
C THR A 616 41.31 30.79 6.06
N PHE A 617 40.08 30.40 5.70
CA PHE A 617 39.66 30.39 4.29
C PHE A 617 39.75 31.77 3.64
N VAL A 618 39.16 32.80 4.26
CA VAL A 618 39.19 34.18 3.72
C VAL A 618 40.63 34.68 3.59
N ALA A 619 41.47 34.45 4.60
CA ALA A 619 42.87 34.85 4.57
C ALA A 619 43.67 34.10 3.49
N ALA A 620 43.37 32.83 3.22
CA ALA A 620 43.98 32.06 2.14
C ALA A 620 43.56 32.59 0.76
N MET A 621 42.27 32.95 0.59
CA MET A 621 41.76 33.51 -0.66
C MET A 621 42.30 34.91 -0.95
N ILE A 622 42.49 35.75 0.06
CA ILE A 622 43.13 37.07 -0.11
C ILE A 622 44.55 36.93 -0.70
N ARG A 623 45.28 35.88 -0.32
CA ARG A 623 46.62 35.59 -0.86
C ARG A 623 46.56 34.97 -2.27
N LEU A 624 45.67 34.00 -2.48
CA LEU A 624 45.63 33.20 -3.70
C LEU A 624 44.99 33.91 -4.91
N LEU A 625 43.90 34.64 -4.70
CA LEU A 625 43.07 35.16 -5.78
C LEU A 625 43.75 36.21 -6.68
N PRO A 626 44.63 37.11 -6.17
CA PRO A 626 45.37 38.05 -7.04
C PRO A 626 46.15 37.37 -8.17
N GLU A 627 46.64 36.16 -7.93
CA GLU A 627 47.42 35.38 -8.89
C GLU A 627 46.55 34.49 -9.81
N MET A 628 45.22 34.56 -9.66
CA MET A 628 44.26 33.67 -10.32
C MET A 628 43.07 34.47 -10.88
N PRO A 629 43.24 35.30 -11.93
CA PRO A 629 42.24 36.29 -12.36
C PRO A 629 40.88 35.72 -12.78
N GLY A 630 40.77 34.42 -13.08
CA GLY A 630 39.53 33.74 -13.46
C GLY A 630 38.80 32.98 -12.35
N THR A 631 39.19 33.13 -11.08
CA THR A 631 38.68 32.30 -9.97
C THR A 631 37.80 33.09 -8.99
N THR A 632 36.69 32.53 -8.55
CA THR A 632 35.82 33.13 -7.52
C THR A 632 35.76 32.23 -6.29
N ALA A 633 35.85 32.80 -5.11
CA ALA A 633 35.71 32.10 -3.84
C ALA A 633 34.31 32.31 -3.22
N LEU A 634 33.67 31.23 -2.78
CA LEU A 634 32.37 31.25 -2.13
C LEU A 634 32.50 30.89 -0.64
N VAL A 635 31.93 31.73 0.22
CA VAL A 635 31.66 31.43 1.62
C VAL A 635 30.19 31.06 1.75
N ILE A 636 29.90 29.76 1.85
CA ILE A 636 28.55 29.21 1.86
C ILE A 636 28.14 28.87 3.30
N GLY A 637 27.15 29.57 3.82
CA GLY A 637 26.54 29.36 5.14
C GLY A 637 26.12 30.66 5.82
N ALA A 638 25.53 30.53 7.01
CA ALA A 638 25.08 31.67 7.81
C ALA A 638 25.87 31.85 9.12
N ALA A 639 25.98 33.10 9.55
CA ALA A 639 26.35 33.46 10.92
C ALA A 639 25.11 33.48 11.82
N LYS A 640 25.26 33.05 13.07
CA LYS A 640 24.23 33.32 14.09
C LYS A 640 24.35 34.77 14.58
N PRO A 641 23.33 35.33 15.26
CA PRO A 641 23.41 36.69 15.79
C PRO A 641 24.67 36.98 16.62
N ARG A 642 25.09 36.04 17.47
CA ARG A 642 26.32 36.15 18.28
C ARG A 642 27.62 36.14 17.47
N ASP A 643 27.58 35.56 16.27
CA ASP A 643 28.72 35.38 15.37
C ASP A 643 28.69 36.45 14.24
N GLN A 644 27.70 37.35 14.23
CA GLN A 644 27.58 38.43 13.23
C GLN A 644 28.79 39.38 13.24
N PRO A 645 29.33 39.84 14.40
CA PRO A 645 30.52 40.69 14.40
C PRO A 645 31.76 40.01 13.80
N PHE A 646 31.82 38.67 13.83
CA PHE A 646 32.89 37.92 13.19
C PHE A 646 32.74 37.95 11.66
N LEU A 647 31.53 37.73 11.14
CA LEU A 647 31.24 37.86 9.70
C LEU A 647 31.55 39.27 9.19
N ASP A 648 31.14 40.31 9.92
CA ASP A 648 31.35 41.70 9.51
C ASP A 648 32.84 42.01 9.39
N ARG A 649 33.67 41.54 10.35
CA ARG A 649 35.14 41.67 10.26
C ARG A 649 35.72 40.99 9.03
N LEU A 650 35.26 39.79 8.67
CA LEU A 650 35.73 39.10 7.47
C LEU A 650 35.38 39.87 6.19
N LYS A 651 34.17 40.43 6.11
CA LYS A 651 33.77 41.28 4.97
C LYS A 651 34.64 42.54 4.86
N THR A 652 34.95 43.19 5.98
CA THR A 652 35.86 44.34 6.01
C THR A 652 37.27 43.96 5.52
N GLN A 653 37.79 42.80 5.92
CA GLN A 653 39.10 42.31 5.45
C GLN A 653 39.10 42.07 3.93
N VAL A 654 38.04 41.47 3.39
CA VAL A 654 37.88 41.25 1.95
C VAL A 654 37.80 42.57 1.18
N ALA A 655 37.05 43.55 1.70
CA ALA A 655 36.92 44.86 1.09
C ALA A 655 38.24 45.64 1.09
N ALA A 656 38.99 45.60 2.20
CA ALA A 656 40.32 46.21 2.30
C ALA A 656 41.34 45.60 1.32
N ALA A 657 41.17 44.32 0.97
CA ALA A 657 41.99 43.64 -0.04
C ALA A 657 41.53 43.90 -1.49
N GLY A 658 40.44 44.65 -1.72
CA GLY A 658 39.90 44.91 -3.06
C GLY A 658 39.29 43.68 -3.73
N LEU A 659 38.85 42.68 -2.95
CA LEU A 659 38.39 41.38 -3.46
C LEU A 659 36.89 41.11 -3.23
N SER A 660 36.09 42.14 -2.95
CA SER A 660 34.64 42.02 -2.67
C SER A 660 33.86 41.35 -3.80
N ASP A 661 34.25 41.55 -5.05
CA ASP A 661 33.60 40.94 -6.22
C ASP A 661 34.07 39.50 -6.49
N ARG A 662 35.04 39.01 -5.72
CA ARG A 662 35.67 37.70 -5.92
C ARG A 662 35.65 36.78 -4.70
N ILE A 663 35.41 37.30 -3.51
CA ILE A 663 35.16 36.50 -2.29
C ILE A 663 33.72 36.78 -1.84
N LEU A 664 32.81 35.90 -2.25
CA LEU A 664 31.38 36.11 -2.13
C LEU A 664 30.81 35.40 -0.90
N PHE A 665 30.10 36.14 -0.04
CA PHE A 665 29.35 35.59 1.08
C PHE A 665 27.89 35.33 0.66
N VAL A 666 27.61 34.12 0.17
CA VAL A 666 26.36 33.80 -0.53
C VAL A 666 25.22 33.32 0.39
N GLY A 667 25.48 33.18 1.69
CA GLY A 667 24.48 32.71 2.65
C GLY A 667 24.25 31.20 2.59
N GLU A 668 23.13 30.74 3.15
CA GLU A 668 22.77 29.32 3.16
C GLU A 668 22.19 28.86 1.81
N ILE A 669 22.75 27.78 1.27
CA ILE A 669 22.19 27.12 0.08
C ILE A 669 21.26 25.97 0.53
N PRO A 670 20.03 25.90 0.02
CA PRO A 670 19.12 24.78 0.28
C PRO A 670 19.73 23.41 -0.07
N ALA A 671 19.42 22.39 0.73
CA ALA A 671 20.05 21.06 0.64
C ALA A 671 19.81 20.34 -0.71
N ASP A 672 18.72 20.65 -1.40
CA ASP A 672 18.39 20.17 -2.75
C ASP A 672 19.24 20.84 -3.85
N ARG A 673 19.70 22.07 -3.62
CA ARG A 673 20.58 22.82 -4.53
C ARG A 673 22.07 22.58 -4.28
N MET A 674 22.44 22.10 -3.09
CA MET A 674 23.83 21.81 -2.73
C MET A 674 24.54 20.86 -3.72
N PRO A 675 23.95 19.75 -4.20
CA PRO A 675 24.62 18.87 -5.16
C PRO A 675 24.96 19.55 -6.50
N LYS A 676 24.14 20.50 -6.95
CA LYS A 676 24.41 21.29 -8.16
C LYS A 676 25.56 22.27 -7.93
N THR A 677 25.60 22.88 -6.75
CA THR A 677 26.70 23.78 -6.36
C THR A 677 28.00 23.00 -6.25
N MET A 678 27.99 21.87 -5.54
CA MET A 678 29.17 21.08 -5.26
C MET A 678 29.86 20.61 -6.55
N ARG A 679 29.12 20.04 -7.50
CA ARG A 679 29.69 19.54 -8.77
C ARG A 679 30.29 20.60 -9.68
N ALA A 680 29.91 21.86 -9.48
CA ALA A 680 30.41 22.99 -10.24
C ALA A 680 31.72 23.56 -9.66
N LEU A 681 32.08 23.21 -8.42
CA LEU A 681 33.31 23.69 -7.79
C LEU A 681 34.54 23.02 -8.41
N SER A 682 35.63 23.77 -8.46
CA SER A 682 36.96 23.26 -8.82
C SER A 682 37.74 22.79 -7.60
N LEU A 683 37.44 23.32 -6.42
CA LEU A 683 38.11 22.97 -5.16
C LEU A 683 37.20 23.27 -3.97
N LEU A 684 37.20 22.39 -2.97
CA LEU A 684 36.65 22.67 -1.64
C LEU A 684 37.79 22.91 -0.64
N ILE A 685 37.69 23.96 0.18
CA ILE A 685 38.61 24.20 1.28
C ILE A 685 37.81 24.16 2.59
N ALA A 686 38.11 23.18 3.44
CA ALA A 686 37.52 23.05 4.76
C ALA A 686 38.63 23.03 5.81
N THR A 687 38.83 24.18 6.46
CA THR A 687 39.86 24.38 7.49
C THR A 687 39.29 24.57 8.90
N PRO A 688 38.28 23.79 9.36
CA PRO A 688 37.72 23.97 10.69
C PRO A 688 38.75 23.63 11.76
N ARG A 689 38.67 24.31 12.90
CA ARG A 689 39.42 23.95 14.12
C ARG A 689 38.77 22.76 14.85
N TYR A 690 37.47 22.54 14.59
CA TYR A 690 36.72 21.42 15.12
C TYR A 690 35.67 20.93 14.11
N GLU A 691 35.76 19.66 13.74
CA GLU A 691 34.73 18.92 13.03
C GLU A 691 34.49 17.55 13.66
N GLY A 692 33.22 17.13 13.72
CA GLY A 692 32.87 15.81 14.28
C GLY A 692 33.24 14.66 13.34
N TYR A 693 32.73 14.74 12.11
CA TYR A 693 33.01 13.79 11.03
C TYR A 693 33.35 14.55 9.75
N GLY A 694 32.41 15.40 9.32
CA GLY A 694 32.55 16.32 8.20
C GLY A 694 32.05 15.74 6.88
N MET A 695 30.75 15.88 6.63
CA MET A 695 30.11 15.39 5.40
C MET A 695 30.49 16.20 4.16
N THR A 696 30.71 17.52 4.31
CA THR A 696 30.94 18.40 3.15
C THR A 696 32.16 17.98 2.31
N PRO A 697 33.35 17.68 2.87
CA PRO A 697 34.45 17.16 2.07
C PRO A 697 34.11 15.86 1.35
N LEU A 698 33.34 14.98 1.97
CA LEU A 698 32.94 13.73 1.37
C LEU A 698 31.93 13.94 0.21
N GLU A 699 31.01 14.90 0.35
CA GLU A 699 30.12 15.37 -0.72
C GLU A 699 30.90 15.98 -1.90
N ALA A 700 31.95 16.76 -1.63
CA ALA A 700 32.85 17.31 -2.64
C ALA A 700 33.63 16.21 -3.37
N MET A 701 34.22 15.28 -2.62
CA MET A 701 34.95 14.14 -3.19
C MET A 701 34.05 13.29 -4.08
N ALA A 702 32.81 13.00 -3.63
CA ALA A 702 31.82 12.36 -4.48
C ALA A 702 31.57 13.19 -5.75
N ALA A 703 31.47 14.51 -5.69
CA ALA A 703 31.30 15.33 -6.89
C ALA A 703 32.57 15.46 -7.77
N ALA A 704 33.62 14.65 -7.52
CA ALA A 704 34.94 14.72 -8.13
C ALA A 704 35.63 16.09 -7.93
N VAL A 705 35.40 16.71 -6.77
CA VAL A 705 36.02 17.96 -6.36
C VAL A 705 37.09 17.67 -5.31
N PRO A 706 38.37 17.99 -5.57
CA PRO A 706 39.44 17.79 -4.60
C PRO A 706 39.29 18.74 -3.40
N CYS A 707 39.92 18.37 -2.29
CA CYS A 707 39.76 19.06 -1.00
C CYS A 707 41.10 19.48 -0.38
N VAL A 708 41.14 20.69 0.20
CA VAL A 708 42.16 21.12 1.19
C VAL A 708 41.54 21.06 2.58
N LEU A 709 42.09 20.24 3.47
CA LEU A 709 41.49 19.90 4.76
C LEU A 709 42.45 20.12 5.94
N THR A 710 41.94 20.45 7.13
CA THR A 710 42.72 20.46 8.38
C THR A 710 42.64 19.13 9.14
N GLU A 711 43.54 18.88 10.09
CA GLU A 711 43.64 17.62 10.87
C GLU A 711 42.54 17.44 11.93
N THR A 712 41.28 17.40 11.51
CA THR A 712 40.11 17.21 12.39
C THR A 712 39.04 16.32 11.77
N GLY A 713 38.07 15.87 12.58
CA GLY A 713 37.02 14.96 12.13
C GLY A 713 37.58 13.65 11.56
N ASN A 714 37.11 13.26 10.37
CA ASN A 714 37.60 12.09 9.63
C ASN A 714 38.41 12.47 8.39
N PHE A 715 38.93 13.71 8.32
CA PHE A 715 39.53 14.28 7.11
C PHE A 715 40.80 13.57 6.66
N GLU A 716 41.61 13.11 7.61
CA GLU A 716 42.80 12.32 7.32
C GLU A 716 42.45 11.00 6.58
N ALA A 717 41.42 10.29 7.04
CA ALA A 717 40.95 9.07 6.39
C ALA A 717 40.33 9.34 5.01
N PHE A 718 39.68 10.49 4.81
CA PHE A 718 39.15 10.90 3.52
C PHE A 718 40.26 11.08 2.48
N ILE A 719 41.29 11.86 2.83
CA ILE A 719 42.42 12.16 1.94
C ILE A 719 43.25 10.89 1.73
N GLY A 720 43.78 10.31 2.81
CA GLY A 720 44.59 9.08 2.83
C GLY A 720 45.91 9.11 2.05
N ASN A 721 46.00 9.90 0.97
CA ASN A 721 47.18 10.17 0.19
C ASN A 721 47.09 11.57 -0.45
N ALA A 722 48.20 12.07 -0.96
CA ALA A 722 48.24 13.36 -1.64
C ALA A 722 47.40 13.35 -2.95
N ASP A 723 47.12 12.22 -3.57
CA ASP A 723 46.43 12.24 -4.86
C ASP A 723 44.96 12.67 -4.74
N ALA A 724 44.29 12.39 -3.62
CA ALA A 724 42.89 12.75 -3.39
C ALA A 724 42.67 14.16 -2.78
N GLY A 725 43.74 14.83 -2.34
CA GLY A 725 43.67 16.18 -1.77
C GLY A 725 44.91 16.56 -0.95
N ARG A 726 44.79 17.56 -0.09
CA ARG A 726 45.89 18.04 0.78
C ARG A 726 45.43 18.28 2.20
N MET A 727 46.26 17.89 3.16
CA MET A 727 46.12 18.25 4.56
C MET A 727 46.95 19.49 4.87
N VAL A 728 46.44 20.39 5.71
CA VAL A 728 47.13 21.63 6.12
C VAL A 728 47.01 21.86 7.64
N PRO A 729 48.00 22.53 8.26
CA PRO A 729 47.94 22.86 9.69
C PRO A 729 46.78 23.79 10.05
N PHE A 730 46.34 23.75 11.32
CA PHE A 730 45.27 24.62 11.80
C PHE A 730 45.67 26.10 11.76
N GLY A 731 44.81 26.93 11.17
CA GLY A 731 45.00 28.38 11.13
C GLY A 731 46.01 28.84 10.08
N ASP A 732 46.68 27.93 9.38
CA ASP A 732 47.70 28.25 8.39
C ASP A 732 47.08 28.58 7.04
N ALA A 733 46.84 29.87 6.83
CA ALA A 733 46.27 30.39 5.59
C ALA A 733 47.25 30.37 4.40
N GLU A 734 48.56 30.30 4.67
CA GLU A 734 49.59 30.24 3.64
C GLU A 734 49.66 28.83 3.07
N ALA A 735 49.80 27.82 3.93
CA ALA A 735 49.75 26.41 3.53
C ALA A 735 48.43 26.08 2.81
N ALA A 736 47.30 26.63 3.27
CA ALA A 736 46.01 26.47 2.59
C ALA A 736 45.99 27.07 1.17
N ALA A 737 46.63 28.22 0.96
CA ALA A 737 46.73 28.86 -0.36
C ALA A 737 47.67 28.08 -1.29
N GLU A 738 48.82 27.61 -0.80
CA GLU A 738 49.76 26.79 -1.57
C GLU A 738 49.15 25.44 -1.97
N ALA A 739 48.50 24.76 -1.02
CA ALA A 739 47.80 23.51 -1.28
C ALA A 739 46.68 23.68 -2.32
N ALA A 740 45.92 24.78 -2.24
CA ALA A 740 44.89 25.12 -3.20
C ALA A 740 45.46 25.35 -4.60
N ARG A 741 46.57 26.09 -4.70
CA ARG A 741 47.29 26.31 -5.97
C ARG A 741 47.74 24.99 -6.60
N ALA A 742 48.36 24.10 -5.81
CA ALA A 742 48.83 22.82 -6.28
C ALA A 742 47.69 21.91 -6.79
N LEU A 743 46.57 21.83 -6.05
CA LEU A 743 45.42 21.02 -6.45
C LEU A 743 44.68 21.59 -7.67
N LEU A 744 44.63 22.92 -7.83
CA LEU A 744 44.05 23.53 -9.02
C LEU A 744 44.89 23.30 -10.29
N ALA A 745 46.19 23.06 -10.15
CA ALA A 745 47.08 22.69 -11.25
C ALA A 745 46.87 21.23 -11.70
N THR A 746 46.65 20.29 -10.78
CA THR A 746 46.40 18.87 -11.09
C THR A 746 44.92 18.54 -11.32
N GLY A 747 44.02 19.46 -10.95
CA GLY A 747 42.58 19.54 -11.20
C GLY A 747 41.85 18.20 -11.45
N PRO A 748 41.70 17.75 -12.71
CA PRO A 748 40.94 16.55 -13.05
C PRO A 748 41.46 15.27 -12.38
N ALA A 749 42.78 15.09 -12.28
CA ALA A 749 43.37 13.89 -11.70
C ALA A 749 43.08 13.80 -10.19
N ALA A 750 43.23 14.92 -9.47
CA ALA A 750 42.92 14.98 -8.04
C ALA A 750 41.43 14.77 -7.76
N GLY A 751 40.56 15.33 -8.62
CA GLY A 751 39.12 15.09 -8.56
C GLY A 751 38.74 13.62 -8.78
N ALA A 752 39.38 12.94 -9.73
CA ALA A 752 39.14 11.52 -9.99
C ALA A 752 39.60 10.64 -8.81
N ALA A 753 40.79 10.90 -8.24
CA ALA A 753 41.26 10.19 -7.06
C ALA A 753 40.35 10.39 -5.84
N ALA A 754 39.88 11.62 -5.61
CA ALA A 754 38.89 11.93 -4.60
C ALA A 754 37.58 11.15 -4.79
N ARG A 755 37.05 11.10 -6.02
CA ARG A 755 35.83 10.35 -6.38
C ARG A 755 35.99 8.87 -6.09
N THR A 756 37.08 8.25 -6.57
CA THR A 756 37.35 6.82 -6.37
C THR A 756 37.30 6.47 -4.88
N ARG A 757 37.97 7.27 -4.03
CA ARG A 757 37.94 7.02 -2.58
C ARG A 757 36.55 7.15 -1.97
N ALA A 758 35.77 8.15 -2.39
CA ALA A 758 34.39 8.31 -1.93
C ALA A 758 33.51 7.10 -2.31
N GLU A 759 33.68 6.56 -3.50
CA GLU A 759 32.94 5.38 -3.98
C GLU A 759 33.38 4.08 -3.30
N THR A 760 34.68 3.86 -3.13
CA THR A 760 35.20 2.57 -2.67
C THR A 760 35.20 2.44 -1.15
N LEU A 761 35.45 3.53 -0.42
CA LEU A 761 35.65 3.49 1.04
C LEU A 761 34.49 4.09 1.83
N PHE A 762 33.77 5.04 1.25
CA PHE A 762 32.80 5.87 1.96
C PHE A 762 31.46 5.98 1.23
N SER A 763 31.04 4.92 0.53
CA SER A 763 29.73 4.90 -0.11
C SER A 763 28.60 4.78 0.91
N LEU A 764 27.45 5.39 0.60
CA LEU A 764 26.23 5.26 1.41
C LEU A 764 25.80 3.79 1.58
N ASP A 765 26.03 2.97 0.55
CA ASP A 765 25.70 1.53 0.57
C ASP A 765 26.49 0.79 1.64
N ARG A 766 27.79 1.08 1.74
CA ARG A 766 28.66 0.49 2.77
C ARG A 766 28.24 0.91 4.18
N GLU A 767 27.91 2.20 4.39
CA GLU A 767 27.38 2.67 5.68
C GLU A 767 26.08 1.93 6.04
N ALA A 768 25.13 1.89 5.11
CA ALA A 768 23.85 1.24 5.33
C ALA A 768 24.04 -0.23 5.68
N ASP A 769 24.75 -1.00 4.86
CA ASP A 769 24.94 -2.43 5.10
C ASP A 769 25.68 -2.74 6.40
N ALA A 770 26.68 -1.94 6.76
CA ALA A 770 27.36 -2.08 8.04
C ALA A 770 26.44 -1.77 9.24
N ILE A 771 25.60 -0.74 9.16
CA ILE A 771 24.59 -0.44 10.19
C ILE A 771 23.58 -1.59 10.30
N TRP A 772 23.13 -2.16 9.17
CA TRP A 772 22.15 -3.25 9.20
C TRP A 772 22.70 -4.53 9.81
N LYS A 773 23.99 -4.83 9.57
CA LYS A 773 24.69 -5.95 10.23
C LYS A 773 24.66 -5.82 11.76
N VAL A 774 24.70 -4.61 12.31
CA VAL A 774 24.53 -4.37 13.76
C VAL A 774 23.13 -4.79 14.22
N TYR A 775 22.09 -4.49 13.44
CA TYR A 775 20.72 -4.91 13.75
C TYR A 775 20.56 -6.43 13.72
N GLU A 776 21.12 -7.08 12.70
CA GLU A 776 21.12 -8.54 12.56
C GLU A 776 21.81 -9.20 13.75
N THR A 777 22.98 -8.70 14.13
CA THR A 777 23.73 -9.18 15.31
C THR A 777 22.89 -9.09 16.58
N LEU A 778 22.15 -7.99 16.77
CA LEU A 778 21.24 -7.85 17.90
C LEU A 778 20.14 -8.90 17.87
N TRP A 779 19.46 -9.09 16.73
CA TRP A 779 18.39 -10.08 16.61
C TRP A 779 18.87 -11.53 16.80
N SER A 780 20.13 -11.84 16.45
CA SER A 780 20.71 -13.18 16.60
C SER A 780 21.31 -13.45 17.98
N ALA A 781 21.52 -12.43 18.82
CA ALA A 781 22.17 -12.61 20.12
C ALA A 781 21.33 -13.52 21.05
N PRO A 782 21.93 -14.56 21.66
CA PRO A 782 21.29 -15.35 22.71
C PRO A 782 21.02 -14.47 23.94
N GLU A 783 20.00 -14.79 24.74
CA GLU A 783 19.76 -14.05 25.98
C GLU A 783 20.96 -14.20 26.92
N HIS A 784 21.48 -13.07 27.40
CA HIS A 784 22.19 -13.11 28.67
C HIS A 784 21.15 -13.38 29.77
N PRO A 785 21.39 -14.38 30.65
CA PRO A 785 20.45 -14.78 31.69
C PRO A 785 20.10 -13.67 32.67
#